data_AF-A0A3D1N2I6-F1
#
_entry.id   AF-A0A3D1N2I6-F1
#
_cell.length_a   1.000
_cell.length_b   1.000
_cell.length_c   1.000
_cell.angle_alpha   90.00
_cell.angle_beta   90.00
_cell.angle_gamma   90.00
#
_symmetry.space_group_name_H-M   'P 1'
#
loop_
_entity.id
_entity.type
_entity.pdbx_description
1 polymer ?
#
loop_
_entity_poly.entity_id
_entity_poly.type
_entity_poly.pdbx_seq_one_letter_code
_entity_poly.pdbx_strand_id
1 'polypeptide(L)'
;MTISDNRNKFFAVHAHFYQPPRENPWTGEIDRQSSAWPYHNWNERIARECYIPNAYSRINDSMGRALELINNYEYFNFNFGPTLFSWLERKYPSYYARVIAAGKKSRETCGHSNAIAQVYNHLIMPLASFNDRLTQVIWGIRDYEFRFGFRPEAMWLAETAVDDDTLRLLIDHGMRYAILSPYQAQSVRPLGSEKWTDTTYGISDNTEPYIWFDRAPDVPASLNNNFAEPRPFEALAKKDGTALKNRSLAIFFYNGPLSKALAFEGALKESGALAERINACYDGGSRHDQLVSVAVDGETFGHHHKFGDMTLAHCFRHELKKHHIQAVNFSTYLDTHPPKKEALIKKGPDGEGTAWSCAHGVRRWKGGCECGKEDNASLNWRLPLRAALNALRDTAAEIYLAESAGLLKDPWRARNAYINLLLEPGSGPRKTFFAEQAARPLTEEEKKKILLLLEMEKNTLFMFTSCGWFFSDISRIETLQNLKYAAKAIETLELLGFKDAQRRFLSLLEMAQSNVKDFENGARLYARFAGGSAPGPEKTAALRLLELFLRPGYSRKTSLSFTHETYGSAVFGELRCRWGRVSSYSDVTDKKTGLAFIFLRHNGEFPVFFFPEALSPGDSLEPLFKSGDLAAAERAITEKYAAARVGFEDLTHDEKSAFLELIVAEIKEKHSPHLLKVLEDLLYIFEKNPGTPLTVFETLKRSLNTYAYEALGVLFEEVLRDITGTAVKRLYSLSKRLSAIKTDFEFSPAPSLSAACSISALEKALKDPSSKNLEELLLLLKTARFLRAGELLFHLQNGLSGIFIEAKTDSRWAPLASQLKELYENSELVIERFNFRLEELQASGERKVDSR
;
A
#
# COMPACT_ATOMS: atom_id res chain seq x y z
N MET A 1 -24.62 25.99 -46.76
CA MET A 1 -23.58 24.95 -46.60
C MET A 1 -23.00 25.10 -45.21
N THR A 2 -23.54 24.35 -44.26
CA THR A 2 -22.99 24.22 -42.90
C THR A 2 -21.68 23.44 -43.02
N ILE A 3 -20.56 24.09 -42.72
CA ILE A 3 -19.27 23.42 -42.55
C ILE A 3 -19.48 22.41 -41.42
N SER A 4 -19.33 21.12 -41.73
CA SER A 4 -19.40 20.05 -40.74
C SER A 4 -18.38 20.31 -39.65
N ASP A 5 -18.85 20.53 -38.43
CA ASP A 5 -18.08 20.78 -37.21
C ASP A 5 -17.48 19.47 -36.65
N ASN A 6 -16.78 18.71 -37.49
CA ASN A 6 -16.17 17.44 -37.09
C ASN A 6 -14.78 17.69 -36.51
N ARG A 7 -14.73 18.06 -35.22
CA ARG A 7 -13.51 18.07 -34.41
C ARG A 7 -13.75 17.23 -33.17
N ASN A 8 -12.80 16.36 -32.85
CA ASN A 8 -12.96 15.41 -31.76
C ASN A 8 -12.48 16.04 -30.45
N LYS A 9 -13.29 15.87 -29.39
CA LYS A 9 -12.96 16.26 -28.02
C LYS A 9 -12.51 15.03 -27.25
N PHE A 10 -11.29 15.06 -26.72
CA PHE A 10 -10.71 13.97 -25.95
C PHE A 10 -10.49 14.37 -24.51
N PHE A 11 -10.80 13.47 -23.58
CA PHE A 11 -10.57 13.67 -22.16
C PHE A 11 -9.70 12.56 -21.57
N ALA A 12 -8.64 12.92 -20.87
CA ALA A 12 -7.78 12.00 -20.14
C ALA A 12 -7.66 12.41 -18.67
N VAL A 13 -7.71 11.46 -17.77
CA VAL A 13 -7.42 11.66 -16.35
C VAL A 13 -6.22 10.79 -16.02
N HIS A 14 -5.19 11.39 -15.43
CA HIS A 14 -4.14 10.67 -14.75
C HIS A 14 -4.42 10.62 -13.24
N ALA A 15 -4.54 9.42 -12.69
CA ALA A 15 -4.74 9.17 -11.28
C ALA A 15 -3.50 8.52 -10.65
N HIS A 16 -2.81 9.25 -9.79
CA HIS A 16 -1.59 8.82 -9.13
C HIS A 16 -1.88 8.17 -7.76
N PHE A 17 -1.88 6.84 -7.65
CA PHE A 17 -2.17 6.16 -6.37
C PHE A 17 -0.88 5.78 -5.65
N TYR A 18 -0.68 6.33 -4.45
CA TYR A 18 0.55 6.09 -3.69
C TYR A 18 0.34 6.25 -2.20
N GLN A 19 0.95 5.34 -1.43
CA GLN A 19 1.21 5.50 0.00
C GLN A 19 2.68 5.20 0.24
N PRO A 20 3.36 5.94 1.14
CA PRO A 20 4.73 5.61 1.49
C PRO A 20 4.82 4.17 2.02
N PRO A 21 5.96 3.49 1.80
CA PRO A 21 6.20 2.20 2.44
C PRO A 21 6.13 2.41 3.95
N ARG A 22 5.12 1.82 4.58
CA ARG A 22 4.78 1.96 6.01
C ARG A 22 5.10 0.70 6.81
N GLU A 23 5.57 -0.34 6.12
CA GLU A 23 6.01 -1.56 6.73
C GLU A 23 7.19 -1.27 7.66
N ASN A 24 7.07 -1.71 8.90
CA ASN A 24 8.17 -1.75 9.83
C ASN A 24 9.28 -2.65 9.23
N PRO A 25 10.52 -2.14 9.06
CA PRO A 25 11.57 -2.86 8.34
C PRO A 25 12.07 -4.12 9.06
N TRP A 26 11.72 -4.31 10.34
CA TRP A 26 12.03 -5.52 11.11
C TRP A 26 10.94 -6.58 11.03
N THR A 27 9.68 -6.18 10.87
CA THR A 27 8.53 -7.11 10.90
C THR A 27 7.92 -7.36 9.53
N GLY A 28 8.10 -6.44 8.58
CA GLY A 28 7.44 -6.45 7.27
C GLY A 28 5.94 -6.13 7.33
N GLU A 29 5.42 -5.73 8.48
CA GLU A 29 4.02 -5.38 8.71
C GLU A 29 3.86 -3.88 8.95
N ILE A 30 2.67 -3.35 8.65
CA ILE A 30 2.33 -1.96 8.96
C ILE A 30 1.81 -1.90 10.40
N ASP A 31 2.51 -1.15 11.26
CA ASP A 31 2.13 -0.92 12.64
C ASP A 31 0.74 -0.25 12.73
N ARG A 32 0.08 -0.38 13.88
CA ARG A 32 -1.22 0.27 14.10
C ARG A 32 -1.05 1.79 14.08
N GLN A 33 -1.93 2.50 13.40
CA GLN A 33 -1.92 3.97 13.33
C GLN A 33 -3.24 4.49 13.87
N SER A 34 -3.22 5.02 15.10
CA SER A 34 -4.43 5.46 15.82
C SER A 34 -5.28 6.48 15.04
N SER A 35 -4.65 7.35 14.27
CA SER A 35 -5.33 8.34 13.41
C SER A 35 -6.10 7.74 12.22
N ALA A 36 -5.91 6.44 11.93
CA ALA A 36 -6.65 5.72 10.91
C ALA A 36 -7.93 5.02 11.43
N TRP A 37 -8.25 5.14 12.73
CA TRP A 37 -9.44 4.51 13.33
C TRP A 37 -10.72 4.75 12.49
N PRO A 38 -11.58 3.74 12.28
CA PRO A 38 -11.57 2.39 12.87
C PRO A 38 -10.64 1.37 12.19
N TYR A 39 -9.88 1.78 11.17
CA TYR A 39 -8.97 0.90 10.46
C TYR A 39 -7.65 0.71 11.23
N HIS A 40 -6.95 -0.40 10.95
CA HIS A 40 -5.66 -0.67 11.61
C HIS A 40 -4.59 0.36 11.21
N ASN A 41 -4.60 0.78 9.94
CA ASN A 41 -3.64 1.74 9.40
C ASN A 41 -4.25 2.53 8.23
N TRP A 42 -3.52 3.56 7.77
CA TRP A 42 -3.96 4.42 6.67
C TRP A 42 -4.07 3.67 5.33
N ASN A 43 -3.25 2.65 5.07
CA ASN A 43 -3.38 1.85 3.84
C ASN A 43 -4.74 1.15 3.79
N GLU A 44 -5.17 0.51 4.88
CA GLU A 44 -6.48 -0.15 4.96
C GLU A 44 -7.63 0.85 4.79
N ARG A 45 -7.55 1.99 5.47
CA ARG A 45 -8.56 3.05 5.38
C ARG A 45 -8.71 3.55 3.95
N ILE A 46 -7.60 3.93 3.31
CA ILE A 46 -7.62 4.50 1.97
C ILE A 46 -7.98 3.44 0.93
N ALA A 47 -7.56 2.18 1.11
CA ALA A 47 -8.00 1.08 0.25
C ALA A 47 -9.52 0.94 0.27
N ARG A 48 -10.13 0.98 1.46
CA ARG A 48 -11.58 0.89 1.60
C ARG A 48 -12.33 2.12 1.08
N GLU A 49 -11.75 3.30 1.24
CA GLU A 49 -12.37 4.57 0.86
C GLU A 49 -12.11 4.97 -0.60
N CYS A 50 -11.11 4.39 -1.28
CA CYS A 50 -10.69 4.82 -2.62
C CYS A 50 -10.34 3.64 -3.54
N TYR A 51 -9.33 2.82 -3.24
CA TYR A 51 -8.81 1.85 -4.21
C TYR A 51 -9.83 0.76 -4.57
N ILE A 52 -10.49 0.21 -3.55
CA ILE A 52 -11.52 -0.82 -3.72
C ILE A 52 -12.80 -0.24 -4.36
N PRO A 53 -13.34 0.91 -3.90
CA PRO A 53 -14.44 1.57 -4.59
C PRO A 53 -14.17 1.87 -6.06
N ASN A 54 -12.97 2.34 -6.45
CA ASN A 54 -12.69 2.57 -7.89
C ASN A 54 -12.69 1.29 -8.73
N ALA A 55 -12.37 0.13 -8.15
CA ALA A 55 -12.50 -1.15 -8.85
C ALA A 55 -13.98 -1.59 -8.99
N TYR A 56 -14.85 -1.19 -8.05
CA TYR A 56 -16.26 -1.59 -7.95
C TYR A 56 -17.19 -0.38 -7.83
N SER A 57 -16.95 0.67 -8.61
CA SER A 57 -17.63 1.94 -8.44
C SER A 57 -19.10 1.77 -8.77
N ARG A 58 -19.97 2.20 -7.87
CA ARG A 58 -21.40 1.90 -7.93
C ARG A 58 -22.16 3.06 -8.57
N ILE A 59 -23.02 2.75 -9.52
CA ILE A 59 -24.10 3.66 -9.93
C ILE A 59 -25.39 3.11 -9.33
N ASN A 60 -25.99 3.87 -8.42
CA ASN A 60 -27.12 3.42 -7.63
C ASN A 60 -28.45 3.98 -8.16
N ASP A 61 -29.55 3.29 -7.85
CA ASP A 61 -30.90 3.84 -7.98
C ASP A 61 -31.27 4.74 -6.79
N SER A 62 -32.48 5.31 -6.83
CA SER A 62 -33.02 6.16 -5.75
C SER A 62 -33.23 5.44 -4.41
N MET A 63 -33.20 4.10 -4.40
CA MET A 63 -33.30 3.27 -3.21
C MET A 63 -31.92 2.82 -2.68
N GLY A 64 -30.83 3.24 -3.34
CA GLY A 64 -29.46 2.88 -2.95
C GLY A 64 -28.98 1.52 -3.46
N ARG A 65 -29.73 0.84 -4.32
CA ARG A 65 -29.32 -0.45 -4.92
C ARG A 65 -28.36 -0.21 -6.07
N ALA A 66 -27.34 -1.04 -6.20
CA ALA A 66 -26.34 -0.91 -7.26
C ALA A 66 -26.89 -1.41 -8.60
N LEU A 67 -27.09 -0.51 -9.56
CA LEU A 67 -27.54 -0.80 -10.93
C LEU A 67 -26.38 -1.18 -11.85
N GLU A 68 -25.25 -0.50 -11.69
CA GLU A 68 -24.04 -0.75 -12.46
C GLU A 68 -22.82 -0.75 -11.54
N LEU A 69 -21.86 -1.63 -11.88
CA LEU A 69 -20.57 -1.72 -11.21
C LEU A 69 -19.47 -1.46 -12.23
N ILE A 70 -18.85 -0.29 -12.11
CA ILE A 70 -17.86 0.21 -13.05
C ILE A 70 -16.46 0.05 -12.44
N ASN A 71 -15.55 -0.47 -13.26
CA ASN A 71 -14.14 -0.45 -12.93
C ASN A 71 -13.51 0.82 -13.52
N ASN A 72 -13.32 1.85 -12.69
CA ASN A 72 -12.81 3.15 -13.14
C ASN A 72 -11.39 3.07 -13.71
N TYR A 73 -10.60 2.05 -13.34
CA TYR A 73 -9.28 1.79 -13.91
C TYR A 73 -9.33 1.44 -15.40
N GLU A 74 -10.49 1.05 -15.94
CA GLU A 74 -10.70 0.87 -17.38
C GLU A 74 -10.81 2.21 -18.13
N TYR A 75 -10.92 3.34 -17.41
CA TYR A 75 -11.15 4.67 -17.98
C TYR A 75 -10.03 5.68 -17.73
N PHE A 76 -9.44 5.71 -16.53
CA PHE A 76 -8.31 6.60 -16.25
C PHE A 76 -7.01 6.02 -16.79
N ASN A 77 -6.07 6.90 -17.15
CA ASN A 77 -4.66 6.56 -17.07
C ASN A 77 -4.24 6.58 -15.59
N PHE A 78 -3.48 5.60 -15.11
CA PHE A 78 -3.17 5.50 -13.69
C PHE A 78 -1.80 4.88 -13.42
N ASN A 79 -1.28 5.11 -12.23
CA ASN A 79 -0.18 4.33 -11.67
C ASN A 79 -0.52 3.91 -10.24
N PHE A 80 0.02 2.78 -9.79
CA PHE A 80 0.12 2.44 -8.37
C PHE A 80 1.59 2.44 -7.97
N GLY A 81 1.92 3.02 -6.82
CA GLY A 81 3.25 2.89 -6.25
C GLY A 81 3.58 1.43 -5.92
N PRO A 82 4.75 0.89 -6.31
CA PRO A 82 5.11 -0.52 -6.12
C PRO A 82 4.93 -1.05 -4.69
N THR A 83 5.31 -0.25 -3.68
CA THR A 83 5.19 -0.64 -2.27
C THR A 83 3.71 -0.79 -1.84
N LEU A 84 2.87 0.16 -2.22
CA LEU A 84 1.42 0.08 -2.03
C LEU A 84 0.83 -1.11 -2.80
N PHE A 85 1.28 -1.36 -4.03
CA PHE A 85 0.68 -2.39 -4.87
C PHE A 85 1.01 -3.80 -4.37
N SER A 86 2.25 -4.04 -3.92
CA SER A 86 2.65 -5.26 -3.20
C SER A 86 1.84 -5.49 -1.92
N TRP A 87 1.54 -4.43 -1.17
CA TRP A 87 0.68 -4.52 0.00
C TRP A 87 -0.77 -4.88 -0.39
N LEU A 88 -1.31 -4.24 -1.43
CA LEU A 88 -2.66 -4.50 -1.93
C LEU A 88 -2.81 -5.93 -2.45
N GLU A 89 -1.81 -6.44 -3.17
CA GLU A 89 -1.75 -7.81 -3.66
C GLU A 89 -1.85 -8.84 -2.52
N ARG A 90 -1.09 -8.65 -1.44
CA ARG A 90 -1.11 -9.55 -0.28
C ARG A 90 -2.40 -9.44 0.53
N LYS A 91 -2.90 -8.22 0.74
CA LYS A 91 -4.01 -7.94 1.65
C LYS A 91 -5.38 -8.09 1.00
N TYR A 92 -5.48 -7.78 -0.29
CA TYR A 92 -6.72 -7.62 -1.06
C TYR A 92 -6.58 -8.26 -2.46
N PRO A 93 -6.22 -9.56 -2.57
CA PRO A 93 -5.79 -10.20 -3.81
C PRO A 93 -6.84 -10.13 -4.94
N SER A 94 -8.12 -10.32 -4.63
CA SER A 94 -9.20 -10.24 -5.61
C SER A 94 -9.41 -8.82 -6.15
N TYR A 95 -9.19 -7.79 -5.33
CA TYR A 95 -9.24 -6.39 -5.74
C TYR A 95 -8.02 -6.01 -6.57
N TYR A 96 -6.83 -6.42 -6.14
CA TYR A 96 -5.59 -6.30 -6.89
C TYR A 96 -5.73 -6.87 -8.32
N ALA A 97 -6.23 -8.11 -8.44
CA ALA A 97 -6.41 -8.78 -9.72
C ALA A 97 -7.32 -7.98 -10.68
N ARG A 98 -8.32 -7.28 -10.14
CA ARG A 98 -9.25 -6.46 -10.93
C ARG A 98 -8.61 -5.17 -11.46
N VAL A 99 -7.66 -4.59 -10.73
CA VAL A 99 -6.83 -3.46 -11.23
C VAL A 99 -5.93 -3.94 -12.37
N ILE A 100 -5.26 -5.09 -12.20
CA ILE A 100 -4.42 -5.69 -13.25
C ILE A 100 -5.23 -6.00 -14.51
N ALA A 101 -6.43 -6.57 -14.34
CA ALA A 101 -7.33 -6.86 -15.45
C ALA A 101 -7.72 -5.60 -16.23
N ALA A 102 -7.93 -4.46 -15.57
CA ALA A 102 -8.24 -3.20 -16.26
C ALA A 102 -7.07 -2.69 -17.13
N GLY A 103 -5.84 -2.79 -16.61
CA GLY A 103 -4.62 -2.44 -17.37
C GLY A 103 -4.40 -3.33 -18.59
N LYS A 104 -4.70 -4.64 -18.47
CA LYS A 104 -4.62 -5.60 -19.59
C LYS A 104 -5.73 -5.37 -20.61
N LYS A 105 -6.97 -5.21 -20.15
CA LYS A 105 -8.15 -4.99 -21.00
C LYS A 105 -8.05 -3.72 -21.84
N SER A 106 -7.57 -2.62 -21.25
CA SER A 106 -7.33 -1.38 -22.02
C SER A 106 -6.33 -1.63 -23.16
N ARG A 107 -5.24 -2.33 -22.87
CA ARG A 107 -4.25 -2.71 -23.89
C ARG A 107 -4.81 -3.61 -24.99
N GLU A 108 -5.61 -4.61 -24.63
CA GLU A 108 -6.30 -5.47 -25.59
C GLU A 108 -7.28 -4.70 -26.48
N THR A 109 -7.96 -3.69 -25.91
CA THR A 109 -9.01 -2.94 -26.61
C THR A 109 -8.45 -1.85 -27.53
N CYS A 110 -7.39 -1.14 -27.12
CA CYS A 110 -6.89 0.04 -27.84
C CYS A 110 -5.39 0.03 -28.15
N GLY A 111 -4.70 -1.10 -27.94
CA GLY A 111 -3.26 -1.25 -28.18
C GLY A 111 -2.36 -0.76 -27.04
N HIS A 112 -2.88 0.08 -26.13
CA HIS A 112 -2.11 0.69 -25.04
C HIS A 112 -2.76 0.47 -23.68
N SER A 113 -1.93 0.33 -22.65
CA SER A 113 -2.43 0.19 -21.29
C SER A 113 -2.75 1.54 -20.67
N ASN A 114 -3.84 1.58 -19.92
CA ASN A 114 -4.13 2.67 -19.02
C ASN A 114 -3.13 2.76 -17.85
N ALA A 115 -2.49 1.65 -17.47
CA ALA A 115 -1.53 1.62 -16.38
C ALA A 115 -0.15 2.10 -16.87
N ILE A 116 0.53 2.95 -16.09
CA ILE A 116 1.93 3.34 -16.30
C ILE A 116 2.78 2.96 -15.09
N ALA A 117 4.10 2.91 -15.27
CA ALA A 117 5.02 2.63 -14.17
C ALA A 117 5.15 3.83 -13.21
N GLN A 118 5.81 3.62 -12.08
CA GLN A 118 6.22 4.69 -11.16
C GLN A 118 7.69 4.48 -10.80
N VAL A 119 8.41 5.56 -10.50
CA VAL A 119 9.67 5.45 -9.75
C VAL A 119 9.42 4.68 -8.44
N TYR A 120 10.26 3.68 -8.14
CA TYR A 120 9.87 2.56 -7.29
C TYR A 120 9.40 2.91 -5.87
N ASN A 121 10.14 3.74 -5.14
CA ASN A 121 9.79 4.12 -3.76
C ASN A 121 9.38 5.59 -3.61
N HIS A 122 9.05 6.26 -4.72
CA HIS A 122 8.60 7.65 -4.73
C HIS A 122 9.64 8.65 -4.17
N LEU A 123 10.93 8.44 -4.46
CA LEU A 123 11.97 9.44 -4.21
C LEU A 123 11.89 10.59 -5.22
N ILE A 124 12.42 11.75 -4.81
CA ILE A 124 12.57 12.91 -5.69
C ILE A 124 13.78 12.73 -6.59
N MET A 125 13.52 12.32 -7.83
CA MET A 125 14.54 11.98 -8.83
C MET A 125 15.61 13.06 -8.99
N PRO A 126 15.28 14.37 -9.11
CA PRO A 126 16.30 15.39 -9.31
C PRO A 126 17.27 15.58 -8.13
N LEU A 127 16.95 15.07 -6.95
CA LEU A 127 17.82 15.16 -5.77
C LEU A 127 18.55 13.84 -5.45
N ALA A 128 18.34 12.81 -6.26
CA ALA A 128 18.95 11.49 -6.08
C ALA A 128 20.28 11.38 -6.83
N SER A 129 21.18 10.52 -6.34
CA SER A 129 22.41 10.16 -7.06
C SER A 129 22.06 9.48 -8.39
N PHE A 130 22.99 9.46 -9.36
CA PHE A 130 22.76 8.80 -10.65
C PHE A 130 22.35 7.32 -10.48
N ASN A 131 23.09 6.58 -9.64
CA ASN A 131 22.78 5.16 -9.40
C ASN A 131 21.39 5.00 -8.79
N ASP A 132 21.00 5.84 -7.83
CA ASP A 132 19.68 5.77 -7.20
C ASP A 132 18.57 6.07 -8.21
N ARG A 133 18.73 7.10 -9.05
CA ARG A 133 17.79 7.39 -10.14
C ARG A 133 17.64 6.18 -11.07
N LEU A 134 18.77 5.61 -11.49
CA LEU A 134 18.78 4.46 -12.40
C LEU A 134 18.07 3.25 -11.78
N THR A 135 18.38 2.92 -10.52
CA THR A 135 17.71 1.84 -9.79
C THR A 135 16.21 2.07 -9.70
N GLN A 136 15.77 3.30 -9.48
CA GLN A 136 14.36 3.63 -9.31
C GLN A 136 13.56 3.48 -10.60
N VAL A 137 14.17 3.81 -11.74
CA VAL A 137 13.58 3.54 -13.06
C VAL A 137 13.57 2.03 -13.36
N ILE A 138 14.69 1.33 -13.16
CA ILE A 138 14.76 -0.11 -13.44
C ILE A 138 13.79 -0.89 -12.56
N TRP A 139 13.77 -0.63 -11.25
CA TRP A 139 12.86 -1.31 -10.32
C TRP A 139 11.40 -0.98 -10.63
N GLY A 140 11.08 0.26 -10.97
CA GLY A 140 9.74 0.67 -11.40
C GLY A 140 9.27 -0.05 -12.66
N ILE A 141 10.14 -0.19 -13.67
CA ILE A 141 9.84 -0.95 -14.89
C ILE A 141 9.65 -2.44 -14.59
N ARG A 142 10.53 -3.02 -13.77
CA ARG A 142 10.48 -4.46 -13.45
C ARG A 142 9.26 -4.83 -12.63
N ASP A 143 8.87 -3.99 -11.66
CA ASP A 143 7.62 -4.15 -10.92
C ASP A 143 6.42 -4.11 -11.87
N TYR A 144 6.38 -3.13 -12.78
CA TYR A 144 5.31 -3.05 -13.78
C TYR A 144 5.26 -4.29 -14.69
N GLU A 145 6.40 -4.70 -15.25
CA GLU A 145 6.51 -5.88 -16.12
C GLU A 145 6.03 -7.15 -15.42
N PHE A 146 6.44 -7.34 -14.16
CA PHE A 146 6.04 -8.49 -13.35
C PHE A 146 4.52 -8.57 -13.16
N ARG A 147 3.86 -7.43 -12.92
CA ARG A 147 2.43 -7.37 -12.63
C ARG A 147 1.54 -7.43 -13.87
N PHE A 148 1.89 -6.64 -14.88
CA PHE A 148 1.06 -6.49 -16.09
C PHE A 148 1.47 -7.44 -17.21
N GLY A 149 2.69 -7.98 -17.18
CA GLY A 149 3.22 -8.92 -18.18
C GLY A 149 3.78 -8.25 -19.44
N PHE A 150 4.04 -6.95 -19.41
CA PHE A 150 4.59 -6.20 -20.54
C PHE A 150 5.27 -4.90 -20.11
N ARG A 151 6.06 -4.30 -21.01
CA ARG A 151 6.79 -3.05 -20.73
C ARG A 151 5.87 -1.84 -20.60
N PRO A 152 6.13 -0.95 -19.62
CA PRO A 152 5.41 0.31 -19.51
C PRO A 152 5.81 1.29 -20.63
N GLU A 153 4.88 2.13 -21.04
CA GLU A 153 5.10 3.19 -22.06
C GLU A 153 5.42 4.55 -21.44
N ALA A 154 5.19 4.72 -20.14
CA ALA A 154 5.51 5.93 -19.39
C ALA A 154 5.76 5.60 -17.92
N MET A 155 6.27 6.60 -17.20
CA MET A 155 6.55 6.50 -15.77
C MET A 155 6.11 7.77 -15.05
N TRP A 156 5.33 7.60 -13.99
CA TRP A 156 5.03 8.67 -13.05
C TRP A 156 6.28 8.98 -12.21
N LEU A 157 6.72 10.24 -12.30
CA LEU A 157 7.79 10.79 -11.48
C LEU A 157 7.17 11.29 -10.17
N ALA A 158 7.78 10.94 -9.04
CA ALA A 158 7.33 11.40 -7.73
C ALA A 158 7.19 12.93 -7.73
N GLU A 159 5.99 13.42 -7.44
CA GLU A 159 5.68 14.86 -7.39
C GLU A 159 5.88 15.59 -8.72
N THR A 160 5.81 14.85 -9.84
CA THR A 160 6.26 15.28 -11.18
C THR A 160 7.65 15.93 -11.17
N ALA A 161 8.49 15.56 -10.19
CA ALA A 161 9.79 16.16 -9.99
C ALA A 161 10.73 15.77 -11.12
N VAL A 162 11.23 16.76 -11.87
CA VAL A 162 11.94 16.53 -13.13
C VAL A 162 13.08 17.52 -13.34
N ASP A 163 14.15 16.99 -13.93
CA ASP A 163 15.29 17.70 -14.53
C ASP A 163 15.67 17.01 -15.85
N ASP A 164 16.62 17.57 -16.59
CA ASP A 164 17.04 17.01 -17.88
C ASP A 164 17.57 15.57 -17.75
N ASP A 165 18.31 15.26 -16.68
CA ASP A 165 18.88 13.93 -16.43
C ASP A 165 17.80 12.88 -16.18
N THR A 166 16.71 13.26 -15.50
CA THR A 166 15.55 12.40 -15.31
C THR A 166 14.88 12.10 -16.65
N LEU A 167 14.67 13.11 -17.51
CA LEU A 167 14.07 12.91 -18.84
C LEU A 167 14.95 12.04 -19.75
N ARG A 168 16.28 12.21 -19.69
CA ARG A 168 17.24 11.34 -20.39
C ARG A 168 17.10 9.88 -19.97
N LEU A 169 17.03 9.61 -18.66
CA LEU A 169 16.84 8.26 -18.15
C LEU A 169 15.53 7.62 -18.62
N LEU A 170 14.45 8.40 -18.72
CA LEU A 170 13.18 7.91 -19.28
C LEU A 170 13.32 7.51 -20.76
N ILE A 171 14.01 8.32 -21.58
CA ILE A 171 14.31 8.01 -22.98
C ILE A 171 15.16 6.73 -23.08
N ASP A 172 16.23 6.64 -22.29
CA ASP A 172 17.16 5.51 -22.30
C ASP A 172 16.48 4.18 -21.94
N HIS A 173 15.36 4.25 -21.22
CA HIS A 173 14.55 3.09 -20.85
C HIS A 173 13.28 2.90 -21.67
N GLY A 174 13.13 3.66 -22.77
CA GLY A 174 12.09 3.45 -23.78
C GLY A 174 10.73 4.03 -23.41
N MET A 175 10.67 5.00 -22.49
CA MET A 175 9.42 5.71 -22.22
C MET A 175 9.05 6.58 -23.42
N ARG A 176 7.76 6.63 -23.72
CA ARG A 176 7.18 7.39 -24.84
C ARG A 176 6.80 8.81 -24.44
N TYR A 177 6.33 8.98 -23.20
CA TYR A 177 5.91 10.28 -22.70
C TYR A 177 6.12 10.47 -21.19
N ALA A 178 6.05 11.73 -20.75
CA ALA A 178 5.93 12.14 -19.36
C ALA A 178 4.75 13.12 -19.17
N ILE A 179 4.17 13.13 -17.97
CA ILE A 179 3.09 14.04 -17.57
C ILE A 179 3.68 15.08 -16.61
N LEU A 180 3.55 16.36 -16.94
CA LEU A 180 4.11 17.47 -16.16
C LEU A 180 3.08 18.55 -15.88
N SER A 181 3.34 19.36 -14.86
CA SER A 181 2.56 20.56 -14.57
C SER A 181 2.78 21.63 -15.64
N PRO A 182 1.74 22.38 -16.05
CA PRO A 182 1.88 23.45 -17.05
C PRO A 182 2.86 24.53 -16.60
N TYR A 183 3.15 24.64 -15.30
CA TYR A 183 4.11 25.58 -14.73
C TYR A 183 5.57 25.09 -14.79
N GLN A 184 5.84 23.87 -15.27
CA GLN A 184 7.20 23.33 -15.38
C GLN A 184 7.86 23.65 -16.73
N ALA A 185 7.10 24.13 -17.72
CA ALA A 185 7.66 24.60 -18.98
C ALA A 185 8.23 26.01 -18.85
N GLN A 186 9.46 26.20 -19.33
CA GLN A 186 10.11 27.51 -19.43
C GLN A 186 9.62 28.27 -20.65
N SER A 187 9.62 27.61 -21.82
CA SER A 187 9.17 28.20 -23.07
C SER A 187 8.76 27.13 -24.06
N VAL A 188 7.95 27.51 -25.05
CA VAL A 188 7.46 26.62 -26.10
C VAL A 188 7.58 27.25 -27.48
N ARG A 189 7.63 26.42 -28.53
CA ARG A 189 7.60 26.90 -29.93
C ARG A 189 6.95 25.86 -30.87
N PRO A 190 6.34 26.27 -31.99
CA PRO A 190 6.03 25.34 -33.07
C PRO A 190 7.30 24.66 -33.60
N LEU A 191 7.21 23.40 -34.02
CA LEU A 191 8.32 22.73 -34.69
C LEU A 191 8.72 23.46 -35.98
N GLY A 192 10.03 23.62 -36.20
CA GLY A 192 10.58 24.39 -37.31
C GLY A 192 10.57 25.91 -37.13
N SER A 193 9.97 26.42 -36.05
CA SER A 193 10.04 27.84 -35.69
C SER A 193 11.31 28.14 -34.88
N GLU A 194 11.88 29.33 -35.05
CA GLU A 194 12.93 29.86 -34.16
C GLU A 194 12.35 30.67 -32.98
N LYS A 195 11.08 31.10 -33.11
CA LYS A 195 10.42 31.96 -32.11
C LYS A 195 9.93 31.14 -30.92
N TRP A 196 10.55 31.36 -29.78
CA TRP A 196 10.10 30.86 -28.48
C TRP A 196 9.07 31.81 -27.84
N THR A 197 8.06 31.21 -27.23
CA THR A 197 7.08 31.88 -26.36
C THR A 197 7.42 31.54 -24.92
N ASP A 198 7.64 32.55 -24.08
CA ASP A 198 7.84 32.36 -22.64
C ASP A 198 6.56 31.82 -22.00
N THR A 199 6.70 30.75 -21.22
CA THR A 199 5.60 30.09 -20.49
C THR A 199 5.92 29.95 -19.02
N THR A 200 6.80 30.81 -18.49
CA THR A 200 7.25 30.77 -17.10
C THR A 200 6.09 30.87 -16.10
N TYR A 201 4.94 31.45 -16.46
CA TYR A 201 3.76 31.51 -15.60
C TYR A 201 2.68 30.47 -15.95
N GLY A 202 3.03 29.44 -16.72
CA GLY A 202 2.13 28.38 -17.16
C GLY A 202 1.91 28.41 -18.67
N ILE A 203 1.85 27.22 -19.28
CA ILE A 203 1.43 27.09 -20.67
C ILE A 203 -0.07 27.41 -20.80
N SER A 204 -0.41 28.26 -21.77
CA SER A 204 -1.80 28.64 -22.09
C SER A 204 -2.55 27.55 -22.85
N ASP A 205 -1.89 26.87 -23.78
CA ASP A 205 -2.47 25.78 -24.57
C ASP A 205 -1.98 24.42 -24.07
N ASN A 206 -2.80 23.79 -23.22
CA ASN A 206 -2.55 22.45 -22.69
C ASN A 206 -3.40 21.39 -23.41
N THR A 207 -3.83 21.67 -24.65
CA THR A 207 -4.78 20.81 -25.38
C THR A 207 -4.14 19.84 -26.38
N GLU A 208 -2.81 19.80 -26.44
CA GLU A 208 -2.01 18.89 -27.28
C GLU A 208 -0.66 18.55 -26.61
N PRO A 209 0.02 17.46 -27.00
CA PRO A 209 1.34 17.14 -26.49
C PRO A 209 2.44 18.01 -27.09
N TYR A 210 3.50 18.18 -26.30
CA TYR A 210 4.75 18.83 -26.70
C TYR A 210 5.85 17.80 -26.85
N ILE A 211 6.91 18.13 -27.58
CA ILE A 211 8.13 17.33 -27.62
C ILE A 211 9.24 18.03 -26.83
N TRP A 212 9.95 17.26 -26.02
CA TRP A 212 11.22 17.67 -25.42
C TRP A 212 12.35 16.97 -26.17
N PHE A 213 13.38 17.72 -26.58
CA PHE A 213 14.59 17.17 -27.20
C PHE A 213 15.75 17.18 -26.23
N ASP A 214 16.48 16.08 -26.18
CA ASP A 214 17.72 15.97 -25.41
C ASP A 214 18.82 16.83 -26.04
N ARG A 215 19.39 17.72 -25.24
CA ARG A 215 20.43 18.70 -25.60
C ARG A 215 21.67 18.59 -24.73
N ALA A 216 21.97 17.40 -24.20
CA ALA A 216 23.08 17.17 -23.27
C ALA A 216 24.34 18.02 -23.57
N PRO A 217 24.79 18.89 -22.65
CA PRO A 217 26.11 19.53 -22.75
C PRO A 217 27.23 18.54 -22.40
N ASP A 218 28.45 18.80 -22.88
CA ASP A 218 29.68 18.07 -22.53
C ASP A 218 29.78 17.82 -21.01
N VAL A 219 30.03 16.57 -20.60
CA VAL A 219 30.38 16.24 -19.22
C VAL A 219 31.83 16.70 -18.96
N PRO A 220 32.12 17.51 -17.92
CA PRO A 220 33.49 17.84 -17.54
C PRO A 220 34.24 16.57 -17.12
N ALA A 221 35.45 16.37 -17.66
CA ALA A 221 36.33 15.22 -17.38
C ALA A 221 36.60 14.97 -15.88
N SER A 222 36.35 15.95 -15.00
CA SER A 222 36.49 15.81 -13.54
C SER A 222 35.42 14.92 -12.87
N LEU A 223 34.37 14.50 -13.59
CA LEU A 223 33.35 13.55 -13.12
C LEU A 223 33.58 12.11 -13.61
N ASN A 224 34.65 11.82 -14.36
CA ASN A 224 34.88 10.54 -15.05
C ASN A 224 35.57 9.45 -14.22
N ASN A 225 36.07 9.73 -13.01
CA ASN A 225 37.09 8.86 -12.41
C ASN A 225 36.62 7.67 -11.55
N ASN A 226 35.32 7.40 -11.38
CA ASN A 226 34.85 6.34 -10.46
C ASN A 226 33.79 5.36 -11.02
N PHE A 227 33.55 5.29 -12.34
CA PHE A 227 32.53 4.40 -12.90
C PHE A 227 33.13 3.31 -13.81
N ALA A 228 32.68 2.06 -13.63
CA ALA A 228 33.17 0.89 -14.36
C ALA A 228 32.57 0.74 -15.77
N GLU A 229 31.48 1.44 -16.08
CA GLU A 229 30.93 1.58 -17.43
C GLU A 229 30.75 3.07 -17.78
N PRO A 230 31.05 3.50 -19.02
CA PRO A 230 30.75 4.85 -19.49
C PRO A 230 29.24 5.09 -19.43
N ARG A 231 28.83 6.31 -19.03
CA ARG A 231 27.39 6.63 -19.03
C ARG A 231 26.89 6.57 -20.49
N PRO A 232 25.69 6.00 -20.77
CA PRO A 232 25.21 5.83 -22.16
C PRO A 232 25.23 7.11 -23.00
N PHE A 233 25.18 8.27 -22.37
CA PHE A 233 25.18 9.60 -23.01
C PHE A 233 26.57 10.22 -23.21
N GLU A 234 27.64 9.71 -22.60
CA GLU A 234 29.00 10.24 -22.76
C GLU A 234 29.53 10.03 -24.20
N ALA A 235 29.00 9.05 -24.93
CA ALA A 235 29.36 8.79 -26.33
C ALA A 235 28.65 9.71 -27.35
N LEU A 236 27.70 10.56 -26.92
CA LEU A 236 26.78 11.29 -27.82
C LEU A 236 26.81 12.82 -27.66
N ALA A 237 27.64 13.38 -26.77
CA ALA A 237 27.66 14.82 -26.48
C ALA A 237 28.05 15.69 -27.69
N LYS A 238 27.35 16.81 -27.87
CA LYS A 238 27.66 17.84 -28.88
C LYS A 238 27.93 19.19 -28.21
N LYS A 239 29.02 19.83 -28.60
CA LYS A 239 29.52 21.11 -28.04
C LYS A 239 28.63 22.33 -28.28
N ASP A 240 27.62 22.25 -29.13
CA ASP A 240 26.85 23.40 -29.64
C ASP A 240 25.42 23.51 -29.04
N GLY A 241 25.03 22.60 -28.15
CA GLY A 241 23.68 22.59 -27.56
C GLY A 241 22.56 22.20 -28.55
N THR A 242 22.92 21.63 -29.71
CA THR A 242 21.95 21.10 -30.68
C THR A 242 21.30 19.81 -30.17
N ALA A 243 20.06 19.58 -30.57
CA ALA A 243 19.34 18.36 -30.22
C ALA A 243 20.08 17.11 -30.72
N LEU A 244 20.15 16.08 -29.89
CA LEU A 244 20.65 14.78 -30.27
C LEU A 244 19.65 14.10 -31.21
N LYS A 245 20.14 13.57 -32.34
CA LYS A 245 19.28 12.93 -33.35
C LYS A 245 18.56 11.74 -32.72
N ASN A 246 17.23 11.66 -32.91
CA ASN A 246 16.36 10.59 -32.42
C ASN A 246 16.30 10.43 -30.88
N ARG A 247 16.62 11.48 -30.10
CA ARG A 247 16.45 11.48 -28.64
C ARG A 247 15.47 12.55 -28.21
N SER A 248 14.22 12.15 -28.04
CA SER A 248 13.12 13.04 -27.66
C SER A 248 12.05 12.30 -26.86
N LEU A 249 11.32 13.03 -26.03
CA LEU A 249 10.22 12.52 -25.22
C LEU A 249 8.98 13.39 -25.40
N ALA A 250 7.81 12.79 -25.57
CA ALA A 250 6.56 13.55 -25.57
C ALA A 250 6.23 14.01 -24.14
N ILE A 251 5.73 15.23 -24.00
CA ILE A 251 5.36 15.85 -22.73
C ILE A 251 3.90 16.26 -22.81
N PHE A 252 3.09 15.72 -21.90
CA PHE A 252 1.72 16.18 -21.69
C PHE A 252 1.71 17.15 -20.50
N PHE A 253 1.29 18.39 -20.77
CA PHE A 253 0.98 19.35 -19.72
C PHE A 253 -0.50 19.26 -19.39
N TYR A 254 -0.84 18.93 -18.14
CA TYR A 254 -2.25 18.81 -17.75
C TYR A 254 -2.91 20.18 -17.56
N ASN A 255 -4.24 20.21 -17.58
CA ASN A 255 -5.03 21.39 -17.28
C ASN A 255 -5.00 21.68 -15.77
N GLY A 256 -4.18 22.67 -15.38
CA GLY A 256 -3.97 23.06 -13.98
C GLY A 256 -5.26 23.45 -13.25
N PRO A 257 -6.07 24.40 -13.77
CA PRO A 257 -7.33 24.80 -13.15
C PRO A 257 -8.32 23.65 -12.92
N LEU A 258 -8.51 22.77 -13.91
CA LEU A 258 -9.42 21.63 -13.78
C LEU A 258 -8.88 20.56 -12.81
N SER A 259 -7.57 20.33 -12.80
CA SER A 259 -6.93 19.41 -11.83
C SER A 259 -7.09 19.93 -10.40
N LYS A 260 -6.87 21.23 -10.18
CA LYS A 260 -7.12 21.89 -8.89
C LYS A 260 -8.60 21.79 -8.49
N ALA A 261 -9.50 21.96 -9.45
CA ALA A 261 -10.93 21.88 -9.20
C ALA A 261 -11.39 20.51 -8.69
N LEU A 262 -10.86 19.45 -9.30
CA LEU A 262 -11.07 18.06 -8.89
C LEU A 262 -10.48 17.81 -7.50
N ALA A 263 -9.23 18.23 -7.27
CA ALA A 263 -8.51 17.95 -6.03
C ALA A 263 -9.02 18.75 -4.82
N PHE A 264 -9.44 20.01 -4.99
CA PHE A 264 -9.64 20.94 -3.86
C PHE A 264 -10.95 21.75 -3.88
N GLU A 265 -11.63 21.88 -5.03
CA GLU A 265 -12.79 22.79 -5.16
C GLU A 265 -14.13 22.05 -5.28
N GLY A 266 -14.15 20.74 -4.99
CA GLY A 266 -15.37 19.95 -4.92
C GLY A 266 -16.05 19.69 -6.27
N ALA A 267 -15.30 19.67 -7.38
CA ALA A 267 -15.85 19.38 -8.71
C ALA A 267 -16.44 17.97 -8.84
N LEU A 268 -16.16 17.06 -7.90
CA LEU A 268 -16.64 15.68 -7.86
C LEU A 268 -17.99 15.50 -7.14
N LYS A 269 -18.71 16.58 -6.82
CA LYS A 269 -20.01 16.50 -6.14
C LYS A 269 -21.12 15.97 -7.05
N GLU A 270 -21.11 16.33 -8.33
CA GLU A 270 -22.17 15.98 -9.28
C GLU A 270 -21.57 15.75 -10.68
N SER A 271 -21.96 14.65 -11.32
CA SER A 271 -21.36 14.17 -12.57
C SER A 271 -21.72 15.04 -13.77
N GLY A 272 -22.95 15.56 -13.84
CA GLY A 272 -23.40 16.48 -14.89
C GLY A 272 -22.64 17.81 -14.85
N ALA A 273 -22.54 18.42 -13.66
CA ALA A 273 -21.77 19.65 -13.46
C ALA A 273 -20.27 19.46 -13.78
N LEU A 274 -19.72 18.29 -13.45
CA LEU A 274 -18.35 17.93 -13.83
C LEU A 274 -18.19 17.88 -15.35
N ALA A 275 -19.11 17.22 -16.06
CA ALA A 275 -19.04 17.10 -17.52
C ALA A 275 -19.16 18.46 -18.23
N GLU A 276 -20.03 19.35 -17.74
CA GLU A 276 -20.11 20.73 -18.24
C GLU A 276 -18.80 21.50 -18.01
N ARG A 277 -18.18 21.35 -16.84
CA ARG A 277 -16.88 21.99 -16.54
C ARG A 277 -15.75 21.45 -17.43
N ILE A 278 -15.76 20.16 -17.73
CA ILE A 278 -14.82 19.55 -18.70
C ILE A 278 -15.09 20.12 -20.10
N ASN A 279 -16.35 20.16 -20.54
CA ASN A 279 -16.74 20.69 -21.85
C ASN A 279 -16.37 22.17 -22.04
N ALA A 280 -16.39 22.96 -20.96
CA ALA A 280 -15.98 24.37 -20.97
C ALA A 280 -14.47 24.59 -21.13
N CYS A 281 -13.64 23.54 -21.03
CA CYS A 281 -12.18 23.64 -21.21
C CYS A 281 -11.74 23.59 -22.68
N TYR A 282 -12.63 23.23 -23.61
CA TYR A 282 -12.33 23.18 -25.04
C TYR A 282 -12.53 24.54 -25.71
N ASP A 283 -11.72 24.84 -26.72
CA ASP A 283 -11.89 26.04 -27.52
C ASP A 283 -12.78 25.72 -28.74
N GLY A 284 -14.03 26.23 -28.72
CA GLY A 284 -14.96 26.06 -29.84
C GLY A 284 -14.46 26.64 -31.17
N GLY A 285 -13.48 27.56 -31.14
CA GLY A 285 -12.82 28.11 -32.31
C GLY A 285 -11.69 27.23 -32.87
N SER A 286 -11.13 26.30 -32.08
CA SER A 286 -9.89 25.57 -32.41
C SER A 286 -10.03 24.66 -33.61
N ARG A 287 -9.28 24.85 -34.70
CA ARG A 287 -9.38 24.06 -35.95
C ARG A 287 -8.80 22.64 -35.86
N HIS A 288 -8.44 22.16 -34.68
CA HIS A 288 -7.80 20.87 -34.47
C HIS A 288 -8.48 20.09 -33.35
N ASP A 289 -8.31 18.78 -33.36
CA ASP A 289 -8.72 17.90 -32.26
C ASP A 289 -8.00 18.31 -30.97
N GLN A 290 -8.70 18.25 -29.83
CA GLN A 290 -8.21 18.76 -28.55
C GLN A 290 -8.26 17.68 -27.47
N LEU A 291 -7.19 17.58 -26.68
CA LEU A 291 -7.12 16.77 -25.47
C LEU A 291 -7.17 17.65 -24.23
N VAL A 292 -8.25 17.60 -23.47
CA VAL A 292 -8.24 18.12 -22.09
C VAL A 292 -7.75 16.99 -21.19
N SER A 293 -6.64 17.21 -20.49
CA SER A 293 -6.12 16.23 -19.52
C SER A 293 -6.02 16.79 -18.11
N VAL A 294 -6.16 15.93 -17.10
CA VAL A 294 -5.96 16.28 -15.68
C VAL A 294 -4.97 15.31 -15.04
N ALA A 295 -4.26 15.76 -14.00
CA ALA A 295 -3.43 14.90 -13.17
C ALA A 295 -3.67 15.23 -11.70
N VAL A 296 -4.03 14.22 -10.90
CA VAL A 296 -4.31 14.36 -9.47
C VAL A 296 -3.84 13.12 -8.72
N ASP A 297 -3.63 13.26 -7.41
CA ASP A 297 -3.52 12.11 -6.51
C ASP A 297 -4.80 11.27 -6.63
N GLY A 298 -4.66 9.98 -6.84
CA GLY A 298 -5.77 9.06 -7.09
C GLY A 298 -6.72 8.96 -5.88
N GLU A 299 -6.19 9.19 -4.68
CA GLU A 299 -6.91 9.34 -3.42
C GLU A 299 -7.99 10.45 -3.47
N THR A 300 -7.94 11.34 -4.46
CA THR A 300 -9.00 12.31 -4.78
C THR A 300 -10.35 11.60 -5.00
N PHE A 301 -10.34 10.45 -5.67
CA PHE A 301 -11.55 9.73 -6.07
C PHE A 301 -12.01 8.77 -4.95
N GLY A 302 -12.55 9.34 -3.87
CA GLY A 302 -13.17 8.60 -2.77
C GLY A 302 -12.63 8.96 -1.39
N HIS A 303 -11.30 9.04 -1.21
CA HIS A 303 -10.71 9.34 0.10
C HIS A 303 -10.83 10.83 0.45
N HIS A 304 -10.31 11.71 -0.40
CA HIS A 304 -10.40 13.17 -0.20
C HIS A 304 -11.79 13.72 -0.54
N HIS A 305 -12.42 13.22 -1.60
CA HIS A 305 -13.82 13.52 -1.94
C HIS A 305 -14.65 12.26 -1.85
N LYS A 306 -15.44 12.13 -0.76
CA LYS A 306 -16.31 10.99 -0.54
C LYS A 306 -17.24 10.77 -1.73
N PHE A 307 -17.30 9.53 -2.21
CA PHE A 307 -18.08 9.11 -3.38
C PHE A 307 -17.61 9.72 -4.72
N GLY A 308 -16.43 10.34 -4.76
CA GLY A 308 -15.87 10.88 -6.01
C GLY A 308 -15.63 9.80 -7.07
N ASP A 309 -15.37 8.56 -6.66
CA ASP A 309 -15.31 7.38 -7.54
C ASP A 309 -16.64 7.11 -8.26
N MET A 310 -17.78 7.31 -7.59
CA MET A 310 -19.12 7.13 -8.16
C MET A 310 -19.47 8.25 -9.13
N THR A 311 -19.19 9.50 -8.75
CA THR A 311 -19.38 10.67 -9.63
C THR A 311 -18.63 10.48 -10.93
N LEU A 312 -17.39 9.99 -10.85
CA LEU A 312 -16.53 9.85 -12.01
C LEU A 312 -16.89 8.63 -12.87
N ALA A 313 -17.30 7.52 -12.26
CA ALA A 313 -17.88 6.39 -12.98
C ALA A 313 -19.12 6.81 -13.80
N HIS A 314 -20.03 7.54 -13.17
CA HIS A 314 -21.21 8.07 -13.85
C HIS A 314 -20.83 9.07 -14.96
N CYS A 315 -19.86 9.94 -14.71
CA CYS A 315 -19.37 10.89 -15.70
C CYS A 315 -18.88 10.20 -16.98
N PHE A 316 -18.01 9.18 -16.85
CA PHE A 316 -17.52 8.41 -17.99
C PHE A 316 -18.61 7.66 -18.73
N ARG A 317 -19.51 6.99 -18.00
CA ARG A 317 -20.52 6.12 -18.61
C ARG A 317 -21.64 6.88 -19.27
N HIS A 318 -22.05 7.99 -18.67
CA HIS A 318 -23.33 8.62 -19.01
C HIS A 318 -23.22 10.08 -19.42
N GLU A 319 -22.29 10.86 -18.86
CA GLU A 319 -22.27 12.32 -19.08
C GLU A 319 -21.38 12.75 -20.25
N LEU A 320 -20.14 12.26 -20.37
CA LEU A 320 -19.21 12.71 -21.42
C LEU A 320 -19.76 12.54 -22.83
N LYS A 321 -20.48 11.43 -23.09
CA LYS A 321 -21.10 11.14 -24.39
C LYS A 321 -22.15 12.18 -24.81
N LYS A 322 -22.82 12.84 -23.85
CA LYS A 322 -23.79 13.90 -24.12
C LYS A 322 -23.14 15.16 -24.71
N HIS A 323 -21.84 15.34 -24.46
CA HIS A 323 -21.03 16.45 -24.96
C HIS A 323 -20.12 16.07 -26.14
N HIS A 324 -20.29 14.86 -26.70
CA HIS A 324 -19.40 14.30 -27.73
C HIS A 324 -17.92 14.26 -27.30
N ILE A 325 -17.66 14.01 -26.00
CA ILE A 325 -16.32 13.87 -25.44
C ILE A 325 -15.95 12.40 -25.34
N GLN A 326 -14.81 12.02 -25.91
CA GLN A 326 -14.25 10.68 -25.85
C GLN A 326 -13.24 10.57 -24.71
N ALA A 327 -13.46 9.64 -23.78
CA ALA A 327 -12.43 9.26 -22.81
C ALA A 327 -11.29 8.49 -23.50
N VAL A 328 -10.04 8.85 -23.20
CA VAL A 328 -8.84 8.26 -23.83
C VAL A 328 -7.66 8.19 -22.85
N ASN A 329 -6.71 7.30 -23.09
CA ASN A 329 -5.40 7.35 -22.44
C ASN A 329 -4.36 8.10 -23.31
N PHE A 330 -3.28 8.55 -22.68
CA PHE A 330 -2.27 9.38 -23.34
C PHE A 330 -1.58 8.69 -24.52
N SER A 331 -1.26 7.40 -24.42
CA SER A 331 -0.61 6.65 -25.50
C SER A 331 -1.50 6.53 -26.74
N THR A 332 -2.78 6.15 -26.56
CA THR A 332 -3.75 6.06 -27.66
C THR A 332 -3.94 7.41 -28.35
N TYR A 333 -3.97 8.51 -27.59
CA TYR A 333 -4.02 9.85 -28.18
C TYR A 333 -2.73 10.18 -28.94
N LEU A 334 -1.57 9.89 -28.36
CA LEU A 334 -0.24 10.18 -28.94
C LEU A 334 -0.01 9.48 -30.29
N ASP A 335 -0.52 8.26 -30.47
CA ASP A 335 -0.40 7.49 -31.73
C ASP A 335 -1.01 8.21 -32.93
N THR A 336 -2.09 8.96 -32.70
CA THR A 336 -2.83 9.68 -33.74
C THR A 336 -2.53 11.18 -33.77
N HIS A 337 -1.93 11.71 -32.70
CA HIS A 337 -1.65 13.13 -32.50
C HIS A 337 -0.19 13.35 -32.04
N PRO A 338 0.80 13.15 -32.93
CA PRO A 338 2.20 13.39 -32.60
C PRO A 338 2.44 14.88 -32.26
N PRO A 339 3.39 15.21 -31.37
CA PRO A 339 3.64 16.59 -30.96
C PRO A 339 4.03 17.48 -32.13
N LYS A 340 3.39 18.66 -32.22
CA LYS A 340 3.69 19.69 -33.23
C LYS A 340 4.44 20.90 -32.67
N LYS A 341 4.60 20.93 -31.35
CA LYS A 341 5.27 21.98 -30.60
C LYS A 341 6.37 21.38 -29.74
N GLU A 342 7.42 22.15 -29.55
CA GLU A 342 8.51 21.85 -28.67
C GLU A 342 8.38 22.61 -27.35
N ALA A 343 8.80 21.99 -26.23
CA ALA A 343 8.90 22.62 -24.92
C ALA A 343 10.31 22.52 -24.33
N LEU A 344 10.78 23.62 -23.74
CA LEU A 344 11.91 23.62 -22.80
C LEU A 344 11.38 23.51 -21.37
N ILE A 345 12.00 22.66 -20.57
CA ILE A 345 11.63 22.46 -19.16
C ILE A 345 12.50 23.35 -18.28
N LYS A 346 11.89 23.93 -17.24
CA LYS A 346 12.58 24.78 -16.27
C LYS A 346 13.60 23.98 -15.47
N LYS A 347 14.78 24.58 -15.26
CA LYS A 347 15.81 24.04 -14.37
C LYS A 347 15.55 24.26 -12.89
N GLY A 348 14.50 25.02 -12.54
CA GLY A 348 14.22 25.43 -11.16
C GLY A 348 15.19 26.50 -10.63
N PRO A 349 14.95 27.02 -9.40
CA PRO A 349 15.71 28.14 -8.85
C PRO A 349 17.18 27.81 -8.54
N ASP A 350 17.47 26.53 -8.26
CA ASP A 350 18.83 26.06 -7.92
C ASP A 350 19.50 25.26 -9.05
N GLY A 351 18.85 25.15 -10.22
CA GLY A 351 19.34 24.28 -11.31
C GLY A 351 19.10 22.78 -11.10
N GLU A 352 18.42 22.39 -10.02
CA GLU A 352 18.16 21.00 -9.62
C GLU A 352 16.76 20.49 -10.02
N GLY A 353 16.07 21.18 -10.93
CA GLY A 353 14.76 20.76 -11.44
C GLY A 353 13.55 21.39 -10.73
N THR A 354 12.37 20.93 -11.15
CA THR A 354 11.06 21.45 -10.71
C THR A 354 10.10 20.33 -10.35
N ALA A 355 9.05 20.63 -9.58
CA ALA A 355 7.99 19.69 -9.19
C ALA A 355 6.62 20.39 -9.22
N TRP A 356 5.51 19.65 -9.30
CA TRP A 356 4.16 20.24 -9.34
C TRP A 356 3.71 20.85 -8.01
N SER A 357 4.25 20.37 -6.89
CA SER A 357 3.76 20.63 -5.53
C SER A 357 4.67 21.60 -4.75
N CYS A 358 5.68 22.18 -5.42
CA CYS A 358 6.57 23.17 -4.86
C CYS A 358 6.90 24.25 -5.89
N ALA A 359 6.44 25.48 -5.64
CA ALA A 359 6.76 26.64 -6.48
C ALA A 359 8.26 27.01 -6.47
N HIS A 360 9.03 26.45 -5.53
CA HIS A 360 10.46 26.71 -5.33
C HIS A 360 11.33 25.57 -5.87
N GLY A 361 10.88 24.89 -6.93
CA GLY A 361 11.57 23.75 -7.53
C GLY A 361 11.47 22.50 -6.68
N VAL A 362 12.61 21.92 -6.27
CA VAL A 362 12.68 20.73 -5.40
C VAL A 362 13.06 21.05 -3.95
N ARG A 363 13.07 22.33 -3.57
CA ARG A 363 13.46 22.78 -2.21
C ARG A 363 12.61 22.20 -1.09
N ARG A 364 11.36 21.80 -1.33
CA ARG A 364 10.52 21.11 -0.33
C ARG A 364 11.22 19.89 0.29
N TRP A 365 12.06 19.17 -0.46
CA TRP A 365 12.70 17.91 -0.01
C TRP A 365 14.19 18.06 0.36
N LYS A 366 14.68 19.30 0.45
CA LYS A 366 16.05 19.61 0.90
C LYS A 366 16.19 20.87 1.76
N GLY A 367 15.14 21.68 1.93
CA GLY A 367 15.15 22.95 2.67
C GLY A 367 15.15 24.20 1.77
N GLY A 368 14.90 25.37 2.38
CA GLY A 368 14.80 26.65 1.67
C GLY A 368 13.42 26.93 1.04
N CYS A 369 12.36 26.37 1.63
CA CYS A 369 10.98 26.46 1.15
C CYS A 369 9.98 26.40 2.30
N GLU A 370 8.95 27.26 2.25
CA GLU A 370 7.85 27.31 3.25
C GLU A 370 6.62 26.46 2.85
N CYS A 371 6.67 25.69 1.76
CA CYS A 371 5.54 24.86 1.33
C CYS A 371 5.26 23.73 2.35
N GLY A 372 3.99 23.58 2.75
CA GLY A 372 3.56 22.63 3.78
C GLY A 372 3.72 23.13 5.21
N LYS A 373 4.02 24.41 5.41
CA LYS A 373 4.01 25.05 6.72
C LYS A 373 2.59 25.12 7.28
N GLU A 374 2.47 24.72 8.53
CA GLU A 374 1.26 24.90 9.34
C GLU A 374 1.57 25.93 10.43
N ASP A 375 0.68 26.89 10.62
CA ASP A 375 0.83 27.97 11.60
C ASP A 375 2.23 28.63 11.56
N ASN A 376 2.86 28.75 12.74
CA ASN A 376 4.20 29.33 12.90
C ASN A 376 5.31 28.27 12.89
N ALA A 377 5.06 27.06 12.39
CA ALA A 377 6.05 25.99 12.38
C ALA A 377 7.28 26.34 11.52
N SER A 378 8.46 25.95 12.00
CA SER A 378 9.72 26.01 11.25
C SER A 378 9.87 24.77 10.39
N LEU A 379 10.24 24.96 9.11
CA LEU A 379 10.56 23.87 8.18
C LEU A 379 12.07 23.66 8.01
N ASN A 380 12.89 24.33 8.84
CA ASN A 380 14.35 24.29 8.74
C ASN A 380 14.94 22.90 9.04
N TRP A 381 14.18 21.99 9.65
CA TRP A 381 14.59 20.60 9.90
C TRP A 381 14.83 19.79 8.62
N ARG A 382 14.25 20.19 7.49
CA ARG A 382 14.33 19.46 6.21
C ARG A 382 15.76 19.36 5.67
N LEU A 383 16.54 20.43 5.81
CA LEU A 383 17.94 20.49 5.35
C LEU A 383 18.87 19.55 6.15
N PRO A 384 18.96 19.66 7.49
CA PRO A 384 19.78 18.75 8.29
C PRO A 384 19.30 17.30 8.20
N LEU A 385 17.99 17.04 8.10
CA LEU A 385 17.49 15.68 7.81
C LEU A 385 18.04 15.16 6.47
N ARG A 386 17.92 15.94 5.39
CA ARG A 386 18.42 15.53 4.07
C ARG A 386 19.93 15.30 4.10
N ALA A 387 20.69 16.15 4.79
CA ALA A 387 22.13 16.01 4.97
C ALA A 387 22.49 14.73 5.74
N ALA A 388 21.78 14.42 6.83
CA ALA A 388 21.99 13.21 7.61
C ALA A 388 21.76 11.95 6.77
N LEU A 389 20.64 11.88 6.06
CA LEU A 389 20.30 10.72 5.22
C LEU A 389 21.27 10.57 4.03
N ASN A 390 21.68 11.68 3.41
CA ASN A 390 22.72 11.64 2.37
C ASN A 390 24.03 11.07 2.92
N ALA A 391 24.49 11.53 4.09
CA ALA A 391 25.73 11.04 4.70
C ALA A 391 25.68 9.53 5.00
N LEU A 392 24.55 9.03 5.49
CA LEU A 392 24.36 7.60 5.74
C LEU A 392 24.37 6.79 4.44
N ARG A 393 23.63 7.23 3.41
CA ARG A 393 23.63 6.59 2.09
C ARG A 393 25.04 6.53 1.51
N ASP A 394 25.77 7.64 1.51
CA ASP A 394 27.10 7.71 0.89
C ASP A 394 28.08 6.75 1.60
N THR A 395 28.03 6.71 2.94
CA THR A 395 28.82 5.76 3.74
C THR A 395 28.45 4.30 3.41
N ALA A 396 27.16 3.98 3.31
CA ALA A 396 26.68 2.65 2.95
C ALA A 396 27.11 2.25 1.53
N ALA A 397 27.05 3.17 0.57
CA ALA A 397 27.46 2.93 -0.82
C ALA A 397 28.97 2.67 -0.94
N GLU A 398 29.80 3.42 -0.21
CA GLU A 398 31.26 3.18 -0.15
C GLU A 398 31.57 1.77 0.38
N ILE A 399 30.91 1.38 1.48
CA ILE A 399 31.04 0.05 2.08
C ILE A 399 30.50 -1.02 1.12
N TYR A 400 29.37 -0.77 0.45
CA TYR A 400 28.80 -1.70 -0.53
C TYR A 400 29.79 -2.04 -1.63
N LEU A 401 30.43 -1.01 -2.21
CA LEU A 401 31.42 -1.20 -3.27
C LEU A 401 32.67 -1.93 -2.76
N ALA A 402 33.18 -1.56 -1.59
CA ALA A 402 34.36 -2.19 -1.01
C ALA A 402 34.12 -3.67 -0.65
N GLU A 403 33.01 -3.96 0.02
CA GLU A 403 32.72 -5.28 0.57
C GLU A 403 32.21 -6.28 -0.47
N SER A 404 31.72 -5.81 -1.62
CA SER A 404 31.29 -6.64 -2.74
C SER A 404 32.36 -6.80 -3.84
N ALA A 405 33.48 -6.09 -3.73
CA ALA A 405 34.58 -6.14 -4.68
C ALA A 405 35.10 -7.58 -4.84
N GLY A 406 35.20 -8.05 -6.09
CA GLY A 406 35.63 -9.42 -6.41
C GLY A 406 34.61 -10.52 -6.09
N LEU A 407 33.46 -10.19 -5.49
CA LEU A 407 32.34 -11.12 -5.29
C LEU A 407 31.26 -10.96 -6.37
N LEU A 408 30.98 -9.73 -6.77
CA LEU A 408 30.01 -9.38 -7.82
C LEU A 408 30.74 -8.94 -9.11
N LYS A 409 30.16 -9.27 -10.27
CA LYS A 409 30.68 -8.81 -11.59
C LYS A 409 30.61 -7.29 -11.71
N ASP A 410 29.47 -6.75 -11.31
CA ASP A 410 29.17 -5.31 -11.23
C ASP A 410 28.22 -5.09 -10.05
N PRO A 411 28.66 -4.40 -8.98
CA PRO A 411 27.83 -4.12 -7.83
C PRO A 411 26.56 -3.33 -8.16
N TRP A 412 26.60 -2.33 -9.04
CA TRP A 412 25.42 -1.51 -9.34
C TRP A 412 24.41 -2.28 -10.19
N ARG A 413 24.88 -3.08 -11.15
CA ARG A 413 24.02 -4.01 -11.89
C ARG A 413 23.38 -5.05 -10.97
N ALA A 414 24.14 -5.61 -10.03
CA ALA A 414 23.61 -6.55 -9.04
C ALA A 414 22.56 -5.89 -8.14
N ARG A 415 22.78 -4.64 -7.70
CA ARG A 415 21.78 -3.83 -6.97
C ARG A 415 20.50 -3.65 -7.79
N ASN A 416 20.63 -3.32 -9.07
CA ASN A 416 19.49 -3.19 -9.97
C ASN A 416 18.74 -4.52 -10.15
N ALA A 417 19.45 -5.65 -10.27
CA ALA A 417 18.86 -6.98 -10.37
C ALA A 417 18.20 -7.49 -9.07
N TYR A 418 18.47 -6.87 -7.92
CA TYR A 418 17.89 -7.27 -6.63
C TYR A 418 16.36 -7.19 -6.61
N ILE A 419 15.74 -6.36 -7.45
CA ILE A 419 14.28 -6.30 -7.61
C ILE A 419 13.64 -7.66 -7.88
N ASN A 420 14.33 -8.55 -8.61
CA ASN A 420 13.80 -9.88 -8.90
C ASN A 420 13.63 -10.72 -7.62
N LEU A 421 14.48 -10.51 -6.60
CA LEU A 421 14.36 -11.17 -5.30
C LEU A 421 13.31 -10.51 -4.39
N LEU A 422 13.00 -9.23 -4.63
CA LEU A 422 11.93 -8.52 -3.92
C LEU A 422 10.55 -8.90 -4.45
N LEU A 423 10.42 -9.11 -5.77
CA LEU A 423 9.17 -9.51 -6.42
C LEU A 423 8.88 -11.00 -6.23
N GLU A 424 9.92 -11.85 -6.37
CA GLU A 424 9.79 -13.30 -6.24
C GLU A 424 10.80 -13.84 -5.21
N PRO A 425 10.42 -13.93 -3.93
CA PRO A 425 11.26 -14.54 -2.91
C PRO A 425 11.36 -16.05 -3.12
N GLY A 426 12.49 -16.65 -2.71
CA GLY A 426 12.67 -18.10 -2.69
C GLY A 426 14.01 -18.60 -3.24
N SER A 427 14.24 -19.91 -3.13
CA SER A 427 15.54 -20.51 -3.47
C SER A 427 15.82 -20.56 -4.98
N GLY A 428 14.78 -20.63 -5.82
CA GLY A 428 14.90 -20.61 -7.28
C GLY A 428 15.46 -19.29 -7.81
N PRO A 429 14.76 -18.16 -7.64
CA PRO A 429 15.22 -16.84 -8.08
C PRO A 429 16.61 -16.47 -7.59
N ARG A 430 17.00 -16.89 -6.38
CA ARG A 430 18.34 -16.65 -5.84
C ARG A 430 19.44 -17.42 -6.55
N LYS A 431 19.19 -18.68 -6.91
CA LYS A 431 20.17 -19.46 -7.70
C LYS A 431 20.43 -18.75 -9.02
N THR A 432 19.37 -18.27 -9.68
CA THR A 432 19.47 -17.48 -10.91
C THR A 432 20.25 -16.18 -10.67
N PHE A 433 19.91 -15.42 -9.62
CA PHE A 433 20.60 -14.18 -9.27
C PHE A 433 22.11 -14.39 -9.11
N PHE A 434 22.55 -15.35 -8.30
CA PHE A 434 23.98 -15.58 -8.10
C PHE A 434 24.67 -16.14 -9.34
N ALA A 435 24.01 -16.99 -10.14
CA ALA A 435 24.57 -17.46 -11.40
C ALA A 435 24.86 -16.31 -12.38
N GLU A 436 23.99 -15.31 -12.41
CA GLU A 436 24.12 -14.16 -13.29
C GLU A 436 25.08 -13.08 -12.75
N GLN A 437 25.01 -12.78 -11.46
CA GLN A 437 25.66 -11.59 -10.87
C GLN A 437 27.02 -11.88 -10.21
N ALA A 438 27.30 -13.11 -9.76
CA ALA A 438 28.54 -13.42 -9.05
C ALA A 438 29.76 -13.44 -9.99
N ALA A 439 30.88 -12.84 -9.58
CA ALA A 439 32.13 -12.83 -10.35
C ALA A 439 32.79 -14.22 -10.43
N ARG A 440 32.51 -15.07 -9.44
CA ARG A 440 33.03 -16.43 -9.29
C ARG A 440 32.05 -17.29 -8.48
N PRO A 441 32.23 -18.62 -8.39
CA PRO A 441 31.53 -19.42 -7.40
C PRO A 441 31.73 -18.84 -5.98
N LEU A 442 30.62 -18.66 -5.27
CA LEU A 442 30.58 -18.08 -3.92
C LEU A 442 30.22 -19.14 -2.90
N THR A 443 30.85 -19.05 -1.73
CA THR A 443 30.45 -19.80 -0.53
C THR A 443 29.11 -19.29 0.00
N GLU A 444 28.45 -20.09 0.83
CA GLU A 444 27.18 -19.66 1.45
C GLU A 444 27.35 -18.42 2.34
N GLU A 445 28.48 -18.25 3.01
CA GLU A 445 28.76 -17.04 3.81
C GLU A 445 28.94 -15.79 2.92
N GLU A 446 29.61 -15.92 1.77
CA GLU A 446 29.75 -14.81 0.81
C GLU A 446 28.39 -14.43 0.20
N LYS A 447 27.55 -15.41 -0.14
CA LYS A 447 26.18 -15.15 -0.61
C LYS A 447 25.37 -14.42 0.44
N LYS A 448 25.43 -14.84 1.71
CA LYS A 448 24.76 -14.16 2.83
C LYS A 448 25.24 -12.72 2.98
N LYS A 449 26.55 -12.50 2.92
CA LYS A 449 27.14 -11.15 2.98
C LYS A 449 26.62 -10.25 1.86
N ILE A 450 26.57 -10.74 0.62
CA ILE A 450 26.01 -10.00 -0.52
C ILE A 450 24.53 -9.67 -0.29
N LEU A 451 23.72 -10.62 0.20
CA LEU A 451 22.30 -10.34 0.48
C LEU A 451 22.12 -9.29 1.57
N LEU A 452 22.96 -9.30 2.61
CA LEU A 452 22.94 -8.25 3.64
C LEU A 452 23.32 -6.88 3.06
N LEU A 453 24.34 -6.83 2.21
CA LEU A 453 24.77 -5.63 1.51
C LEU A 453 23.65 -5.06 0.60
N LEU A 454 22.95 -5.91 -0.15
CA LEU A 454 21.82 -5.51 -1.00
C LEU A 454 20.61 -5.06 -0.18
N GLU A 455 20.35 -5.70 0.96
CA GLU A 455 19.30 -5.30 1.88
C GLU A 455 19.60 -3.94 2.55
N MET A 456 20.87 -3.67 2.89
CA MET A 456 21.32 -2.34 3.32
C MET A 456 21.04 -1.29 2.25
N GLU A 457 21.47 -1.53 1.00
CA GLU A 457 21.23 -0.63 -0.13
C GLU A 457 19.72 -0.41 -0.42
N LYS A 458 18.88 -1.43 -0.23
CA LYS A 458 17.42 -1.24 -0.30
C LYS A 458 16.93 -0.25 0.75
N ASN A 459 17.37 -0.41 2.00
CA ASN A 459 16.94 0.46 3.10
C ASN A 459 17.45 1.91 2.94
N THR A 460 18.64 2.11 2.35
CA THR A 460 19.15 3.47 2.04
C THR A 460 18.36 4.14 0.92
N LEU A 461 17.75 3.38 0.00
CA LEU A 461 16.78 3.94 -0.94
C LEU A 461 15.47 4.31 -0.23
N PHE A 462 14.94 3.41 0.60
CA PHE A 462 13.62 3.56 1.24
C PHE A 462 13.53 4.72 2.25
N MET A 463 14.65 5.18 2.82
CA MET A 463 14.66 6.37 3.68
C MET A 463 14.49 7.70 2.93
N PHE A 464 14.39 7.70 1.60
CA PHE A 464 14.18 8.91 0.77
C PHE A 464 12.76 9.05 0.20
N THR A 465 11.77 8.36 0.77
CA THR A 465 10.38 8.52 0.31
C THR A 465 9.93 9.98 0.51
N SER A 466 9.33 10.58 -0.52
CA SER A 466 9.06 12.04 -0.55
C SER A 466 8.17 12.53 0.60
N CYS A 467 7.26 11.68 1.10
CA CYS A 467 6.31 12.01 2.16
C CYS A 467 6.99 12.45 3.45
N GLY A 468 8.19 11.95 3.76
CA GLY A 468 8.95 12.30 4.96
C GLY A 468 9.45 13.75 5.00
N TRP A 469 9.17 14.55 3.97
CA TRP A 469 9.43 16.00 3.96
C TRP A 469 8.17 16.84 3.77
N PHE A 470 6.98 16.25 3.64
CA PHE A 470 5.82 16.97 3.12
C PHE A 470 5.18 17.93 4.15
N PHE A 471 5.13 17.52 5.42
CA PHE A 471 4.41 18.21 6.49
C PHE A 471 5.30 19.17 7.30
N SER A 472 4.72 19.74 8.36
CA SER A 472 5.29 20.79 9.19
C SER A 472 6.42 20.32 10.10
N ASP A 473 6.43 19.05 10.53
CA ASP A 473 7.33 18.57 11.58
C ASP A 473 8.05 17.25 11.30
N ILE A 474 9.26 17.10 11.86
CA ILE A 474 10.10 15.89 11.79
C ILE A 474 9.54 14.72 12.61
N SER A 475 8.67 14.95 13.59
CA SER A 475 8.06 13.90 14.42
C SER A 475 6.85 13.21 13.77
N ARG A 476 6.47 13.65 12.57
CA ARG A 476 5.35 13.09 11.80
C ARG A 476 5.63 11.63 11.41
N ILE A 477 4.57 10.83 11.30
CA ILE A 477 4.67 9.39 11.03
C ILE A 477 5.44 9.09 9.73
N GLU A 478 5.33 9.97 8.74
CA GLU A 478 6.00 9.83 7.44
C GLU A 478 7.52 9.99 7.57
N THR A 479 7.97 10.97 8.35
CA THR A 479 9.39 11.21 8.60
C THR A 479 9.98 10.15 9.52
N LEU A 480 9.26 9.75 10.56
CA LEU A 480 9.66 8.64 11.44
C LEU A 480 9.84 7.33 10.67
N GLN A 481 9.01 7.07 9.66
CA GLN A 481 9.14 5.90 8.80
C GLN A 481 10.45 5.93 7.99
N ASN A 482 10.84 7.08 7.43
CA ASN A 482 12.16 7.22 6.78
C ASN A 482 13.30 6.94 7.77
N LEU A 483 13.18 7.41 9.01
CA LEU A 483 14.20 7.14 10.04
C LEU A 483 14.22 5.67 10.50
N LYS A 484 13.10 4.93 10.47
CA LYS A 484 13.08 3.48 10.68
C LYS A 484 13.91 2.75 9.62
N TYR A 485 13.81 3.14 8.35
CA TYR A 485 14.66 2.57 7.28
C TYR A 485 16.14 2.94 7.46
N ALA A 486 16.43 4.17 7.88
CA ALA A 486 17.80 4.58 8.22
C ALA A 486 18.37 3.73 9.37
N ALA A 487 17.59 3.49 10.43
CA ALA A 487 17.96 2.62 11.54
C ALA A 487 18.23 1.18 11.07
N LYS A 488 17.42 0.65 10.15
CA LYS A 488 17.66 -0.70 9.60
C LYS A 488 18.95 -0.77 8.79
N ALA A 489 19.29 0.28 8.03
CA ALA A 489 20.56 0.35 7.31
C ALA A 489 21.74 0.39 8.29
N ILE A 490 21.65 1.18 9.37
CA ILE A 490 22.66 1.26 10.44
C ILE A 490 22.86 -0.08 11.14
N GLU A 491 21.78 -0.76 11.55
CA GLU A 491 21.89 -2.11 12.13
C GLU A 491 22.61 -3.07 11.18
N THR A 492 22.31 -3.00 9.88
CA THR A 492 22.95 -3.86 8.88
C THR A 492 24.45 -3.55 8.75
N LEU A 493 24.84 -2.27 8.82
CA LEU A 493 26.24 -1.85 8.85
C LEU A 493 26.96 -2.37 10.11
N GLU A 494 26.33 -2.31 11.28
CA GLU A 494 26.87 -2.84 12.52
C GLU A 494 27.08 -4.36 12.46
N LEU A 495 26.13 -5.09 11.87
CA LEU A 495 26.23 -6.54 11.62
C LEU A 495 27.38 -6.89 10.66
N LEU A 496 27.74 -5.98 9.77
CA LEU A 496 28.89 -6.12 8.86
C LEU A 496 30.21 -5.67 9.51
N GLY A 497 30.20 -5.20 10.76
CA GLY A 497 31.37 -4.80 11.53
C GLY A 497 31.64 -3.29 11.59
N PHE A 498 30.80 -2.46 10.94
CA PHE A 498 30.99 -1.01 10.84
C PHE A 498 30.27 -0.25 11.96
N LYS A 499 30.71 -0.45 13.21
CA LYS A 499 30.02 0.08 14.42
C LYS A 499 29.93 1.61 14.51
N ASP A 500 30.85 2.34 13.88
CA ASP A 500 30.90 3.81 13.93
C ASP A 500 30.16 4.50 12.78
N ALA A 501 29.54 3.75 11.86
CA ALA A 501 28.93 4.29 10.64
C ALA A 501 27.78 5.29 10.91
N GLN A 502 27.14 5.22 12.09
CA GLN A 502 26.05 6.13 12.47
C GLN A 502 26.51 7.49 13.00
N ARG A 503 27.79 7.69 13.35
CA ARG A 503 28.24 8.89 14.08
C ARG A 503 27.95 10.19 13.33
N ARG A 504 28.27 10.23 12.03
CA ARG A 504 28.02 11.42 11.18
C ARG A 504 26.53 11.64 10.95
N PHE A 505 25.77 10.56 10.80
CA PHE A 505 24.31 10.60 10.66
C PHE A 505 23.66 11.25 11.89
N LEU A 506 23.97 10.78 13.09
CA LEU A 506 23.39 11.29 14.34
C LEU A 506 23.75 12.76 14.59
N SER A 507 25.00 13.16 14.32
CA SER A 507 25.44 14.55 14.50
C SER A 507 24.69 15.53 13.58
N LEU A 508 24.41 15.14 12.33
CA LEU A 508 23.61 15.96 11.42
C LEU A 508 22.12 15.94 11.79
N LEU A 509 21.62 14.80 12.26
CA LEU A 509 20.21 14.64 12.63
C LEU A 509 19.84 15.44 13.90
N GLU A 510 20.79 15.65 14.81
CA GLU A 510 20.63 16.51 15.99
C GLU A 510 20.31 17.98 15.61
N MET A 511 20.78 18.44 14.45
CA MET A 511 20.48 19.79 13.95
C MET A 511 19.05 19.93 13.43
N ALA A 512 18.33 18.82 13.21
CA ALA A 512 16.96 18.82 12.73
C ALA A 512 15.97 19.05 13.89
N GLN A 513 15.71 20.31 14.19
CA GLN A 513 14.85 20.71 15.32
C GLN A 513 13.37 20.39 15.08
N SER A 514 12.74 19.81 16.10
CA SER A 514 11.30 19.57 16.13
C SER A 514 10.54 20.84 16.57
N ASN A 515 9.39 21.08 15.96
CA ASN A 515 8.41 22.08 16.39
C ASN A 515 7.65 21.64 17.64
N VAL A 516 7.65 20.34 17.94
CA VAL A 516 7.08 19.78 19.18
C VAL A 516 8.16 19.74 20.25
N LYS A 517 7.95 20.48 21.35
CA LYS A 517 8.92 20.65 22.45
C LYS A 517 9.38 19.31 23.05
N ASP A 518 8.46 18.38 23.28
CA ASP A 518 8.75 17.06 23.90
C ASP A 518 9.64 16.15 23.04
N PHE A 519 9.82 16.49 21.76
CA PHE A 519 10.65 15.73 20.84
C PHE A 519 12.02 16.34 20.60
N GLU A 520 12.19 17.64 20.91
CA GLU A 520 13.44 18.41 20.80
C GLU A 520 14.05 18.43 19.38
N ASN A 521 14.67 17.33 18.96
CA ASN A 521 15.38 17.22 17.69
C ASN A 521 15.34 15.79 17.12
N GLY A 522 15.80 15.66 15.87
CA GLY A 522 15.81 14.39 15.16
C GLY A 522 16.62 13.29 15.84
N ALA A 523 17.72 13.59 16.52
CA ALA A 523 18.54 12.59 17.21
C ALA A 523 17.83 12.04 18.46
N ARG A 524 17.14 12.90 19.22
CA ARG A 524 16.28 12.48 20.35
C ARG A 524 15.09 11.65 19.89
N LEU A 525 14.44 12.07 18.80
CA LEU A 525 13.40 11.28 18.14
C LEU A 525 13.92 9.91 17.73
N TYR A 526 15.04 9.87 17.02
CA TYR A 526 15.72 8.64 16.62
C TYR A 526 15.96 7.71 17.81
N ALA A 527 16.58 8.20 18.88
CA ALA A 527 16.80 7.41 20.08
C ALA A 527 15.50 6.91 20.71
N ARG A 528 14.41 7.69 20.70
CA ARG A 528 13.14 7.31 21.32
C ARG A 528 12.41 6.18 20.61
N PHE A 529 12.45 6.10 19.28
CA PHE A 529 11.80 5.01 18.54
C PHE A 529 12.77 3.88 18.13
N ALA A 530 14.05 4.18 17.87
CA ALA A 530 15.07 3.18 17.54
C ALA A 530 15.74 2.58 18.79
N GLY A 531 15.63 3.23 19.95
CA GLY A 531 16.42 2.94 21.15
C GLY A 531 15.59 2.79 22.43
N GLY A 532 14.52 1.98 22.42
CA GLY A 532 14.10 1.42 23.70
C GLY A 532 15.18 0.47 24.26
N SER A 533 15.17 0.24 25.57
CA SER A 533 16.21 -0.47 26.36
C SER A 533 16.62 -1.85 25.82
N ALA A 534 15.74 -2.51 25.07
CA ALA A 534 15.99 -3.82 24.47
C ALA A 534 16.25 -3.72 22.96
N PRO A 535 17.16 -4.55 22.39
CA PRO A 535 17.45 -4.50 20.96
C PRO A 535 16.23 -4.92 20.10
N GLY A 536 16.19 -4.42 18.86
CA GLY A 536 15.05 -4.58 17.95
C GLY A 536 14.62 -6.04 17.66
N PRO A 537 15.56 -6.99 17.48
CA PRO A 537 15.22 -8.41 17.29
C PRO A 537 14.46 -9.03 18.47
N GLU A 538 14.83 -8.71 19.71
CA GLU A 538 14.25 -9.22 20.95
C GLU A 538 12.82 -8.68 21.13
N LYS A 539 12.60 -7.40 20.86
CA LYS A 539 11.24 -6.82 20.87
C LYS A 539 10.32 -7.47 19.84
N THR A 540 10.84 -7.65 18.63
CA THR A 540 10.11 -8.34 17.56
C THR A 540 9.78 -9.77 17.97
N ALA A 541 10.76 -10.49 18.52
CA ALA A 541 10.57 -11.85 19.01
C ALA A 541 9.55 -11.92 20.16
N ALA A 542 9.57 -10.99 21.10
CA ALA A 542 8.64 -10.92 22.21
C ALA A 542 7.19 -10.73 21.74
N LEU A 543 6.93 -9.76 20.84
CA LEU A 543 5.60 -9.53 20.28
C LEU A 543 5.09 -10.75 19.49
N ARG A 544 5.95 -11.42 18.74
CA ARG A 544 5.59 -12.64 17.99
C ARG A 544 5.33 -13.83 18.89
N LEU A 545 6.16 -14.05 19.91
CA LEU A 545 5.91 -15.09 20.90
C LEU A 545 4.63 -14.83 21.67
N LEU A 546 4.33 -13.57 22.01
CA LEU A 546 3.08 -13.20 22.65
C LEU A 546 1.87 -13.56 21.79
N GLU A 547 1.90 -13.21 20.50
CA GLU A 547 0.87 -13.58 19.52
C GLU A 547 0.69 -15.10 19.46
N LEU A 548 1.78 -15.86 19.33
CA LEU A 548 1.77 -17.33 19.27
C LEU A 548 1.24 -17.98 20.56
N PHE A 549 1.58 -17.42 21.73
CA PHE A 549 1.24 -17.99 23.03
C PHE A 549 -0.16 -17.66 23.50
N LEU A 550 -0.63 -16.45 23.23
CA LEU A 550 -1.94 -15.98 23.65
C LEU A 550 -3.03 -16.28 22.62
N ARG A 551 -2.67 -16.47 21.35
CA ARG A 551 -3.59 -16.78 20.25
C ARG A 551 -3.12 -17.96 19.41
N PRO A 552 -3.02 -19.18 19.99
CA PRO A 552 -2.60 -20.36 19.24
C PRO A 552 -3.51 -20.62 18.03
N GLY A 553 -2.89 -20.84 16.86
CA GLY A 553 -3.60 -21.03 15.59
C GLY A 553 -3.85 -19.75 14.77
N TYR A 554 -3.57 -18.57 15.33
CA TYR A 554 -3.53 -17.33 14.57
C TYR A 554 -2.17 -17.21 13.86
N SER A 555 -2.16 -17.32 12.53
CA SER A 555 -0.97 -17.14 11.71
C SER A 555 -1.20 -15.99 10.73
N ARG A 556 -0.46 -14.89 10.90
CA ARG A 556 -0.37 -13.84 9.88
C ARG A 556 0.66 -14.24 8.84
N LYS A 557 0.28 -14.19 7.56
CA LYS A 557 1.25 -14.27 6.46
C LYS A 557 2.05 -12.97 6.43
N THR A 558 3.34 -13.04 6.77
CA THR A 558 4.28 -11.92 6.65
C THR A 558 5.48 -12.35 5.80
N SER A 559 6.37 -11.42 5.45
CA SER A 559 7.64 -11.72 4.77
C SER A 559 8.67 -12.41 5.68
N LEU A 560 8.36 -12.55 6.97
CA LEU A 560 9.14 -13.25 7.98
C LEU A 560 8.28 -14.34 8.61
N SER A 561 8.59 -15.61 8.36
CA SER A 561 7.92 -16.68 9.09
C SER A 561 8.58 -16.86 10.45
N PHE A 562 7.78 -16.87 11.51
CA PHE A 562 8.24 -17.15 12.86
C PHE A 562 7.81 -18.56 13.24
N THR A 563 8.75 -19.35 13.75
CA THR A 563 8.52 -20.65 14.35
C THR A 563 9.05 -20.62 15.77
N HIS A 564 8.47 -21.41 16.66
CA HIS A 564 8.99 -21.55 18.00
C HIS A 564 9.06 -23.03 18.37
N GLU A 565 10.07 -23.36 19.16
CA GLU A 565 10.27 -24.67 19.78
C GLU A 565 10.27 -24.44 21.29
N THR A 566 9.37 -25.10 22.00
CA THR A 566 9.29 -25.02 23.46
C THR A 566 10.13 -26.14 24.07
N TYR A 567 11.16 -25.78 24.83
CA TYR A 567 12.01 -26.74 25.56
C TYR A 567 11.36 -27.17 26.87
N GLY A 568 10.59 -26.28 27.50
CA GLY A 568 9.79 -26.62 28.66
C GLY A 568 8.77 -25.55 29.04
N SER A 569 7.84 -25.93 29.90
CA SER A 569 6.82 -25.05 30.46
C SER A 569 6.42 -25.51 31.85
N ALA A 570 6.14 -24.59 32.74
CA ALA A 570 5.73 -24.89 34.11
C ALA A 570 4.71 -23.87 34.64
N VAL A 571 3.95 -24.26 35.66
CA VAL A 571 3.04 -23.37 36.39
C VAL A 571 3.30 -23.52 37.87
N PHE A 572 3.63 -22.41 38.55
CA PHE A 572 3.88 -22.36 39.98
C PHE A 572 2.93 -21.34 40.62
N GLY A 573 1.86 -21.82 41.26
CA GLY A 573 0.78 -20.96 41.72
C GLY A 573 0.11 -20.24 40.55
N GLU A 574 0.22 -18.91 40.53
CA GLU A 574 -0.29 -18.06 39.44
C GLU A 574 0.74 -17.72 38.36
N LEU A 575 2.01 -18.09 38.57
CA LEU A 575 3.11 -17.81 37.65
C LEU A 575 3.19 -18.89 36.56
N ARG A 576 2.96 -18.48 35.31
CA ARG A 576 3.16 -19.33 34.12
C ARG A 576 4.50 -19.05 33.49
N CYS A 577 5.25 -20.11 33.22
CA CYS A 577 6.57 -20.04 32.63
C CYS A 577 6.63 -20.88 31.35
N ARG A 578 7.31 -20.38 30.32
CA ARG A 578 7.67 -21.14 29.12
C ARG A 578 9.08 -20.77 28.69
N TRP A 579 9.83 -21.71 28.15
CA TRP A 579 11.16 -21.42 27.63
C TRP A 579 11.48 -22.27 26.43
N GLY A 580 12.36 -21.77 25.57
CA GLY A 580 12.63 -22.42 24.32
C GLY A 580 13.43 -21.55 23.37
N ARG A 581 13.21 -21.77 22.07
CA ARG A 581 13.82 -21.01 21.00
C ARG A 581 12.78 -20.52 20.02
N VAL A 582 12.83 -19.23 19.70
CA VAL A 582 12.06 -18.64 18.61
C VAL A 582 12.99 -18.47 17.42
N SER A 583 12.54 -18.86 16.24
CA SER A 583 13.29 -18.70 15.00
C SER A 583 12.48 -17.89 14.01
N SER A 584 13.07 -16.83 13.47
CA SER A 584 12.56 -16.13 12.31
C SER A 584 13.27 -16.62 11.05
N TYR A 585 12.52 -16.77 9.99
CA TYR A 585 13.01 -17.12 8.67
C TYR A 585 12.63 -16.02 7.69
N SER A 586 13.64 -15.47 7.02
CA SER A 586 13.46 -14.48 5.96
C SER A 586 13.40 -15.16 4.61
N ASP A 587 12.27 -15.04 3.92
CA ASP A 587 12.10 -15.56 2.55
C ASP A 587 13.02 -14.87 1.53
N VAL A 588 13.59 -13.72 1.91
CA VAL A 588 14.53 -12.92 1.11
C VAL A 588 15.99 -13.28 1.35
N THR A 589 16.38 -13.62 2.60
CA THR A 589 17.77 -13.97 2.95
C THR A 589 18.01 -15.44 3.25
N ASP A 590 16.97 -16.29 3.42
CA ASP A 590 17.05 -17.73 3.81
C ASP A 590 17.88 -17.87 5.09
N LYS A 591 17.83 -16.82 5.90
CA LYS A 591 18.46 -16.75 7.20
C LYS A 591 17.44 -17.20 8.22
N LYS A 592 17.73 -18.32 8.87
CA LYS A 592 17.11 -18.67 10.15
C LYS A 592 17.89 -17.96 11.25
N THR A 593 17.36 -16.87 11.77
CA THR A 593 17.86 -16.28 13.03
C THR A 593 17.05 -16.85 14.18
N GLY A 594 17.72 -17.26 15.25
CA GLY A 594 17.04 -17.82 16.41
C GLY A 594 17.51 -17.17 17.70
N LEU A 595 16.55 -16.81 18.55
CA LEU A 595 16.79 -16.33 19.90
C LEU A 595 16.27 -17.37 20.88
N ALA A 596 17.06 -17.68 21.90
CA ALA A 596 16.52 -18.36 23.07
C ALA A 596 15.56 -17.41 23.79
N PHE A 597 14.51 -17.94 24.41
CA PHE A 597 13.56 -17.15 25.16
C PHE A 597 13.17 -17.82 26.48
N ILE A 598 12.85 -16.99 27.47
CA ILE A 598 12.13 -17.36 28.69
C ILE A 598 10.97 -16.38 28.82
N PHE A 599 9.76 -16.91 28.93
CA PHE A 599 8.51 -16.18 29.07
C PHE A 599 7.96 -16.39 30.47
N LEU A 600 7.59 -15.30 31.14
CA LEU A 600 6.95 -15.28 32.44
C LEU A 600 5.64 -14.50 32.37
N ARG A 601 4.59 -15.01 33.00
CA ARG A 601 3.33 -14.28 33.20
C ARG A 601 2.68 -14.66 34.53
N HIS A 602 2.54 -13.69 35.42
CA HIS A 602 1.69 -13.79 36.61
C HIS A 602 0.25 -13.38 36.25
N ASN A 603 -0.76 -13.93 36.93
CA ASN A 603 -2.15 -13.48 36.76
C ASN A 603 -2.27 -11.98 37.10
N GLY A 604 -2.98 -11.23 36.26
CA GLY A 604 -3.20 -9.79 36.48
C GLY A 604 -2.04 -8.87 36.05
N GLU A 605 -0.89 -9.42 35.66
CA GLU A 605 0.27 -8.65 35.22
C GLU A 605 0.59 -8.87 33.74
N PHE A 606 1.33 -7.91 33.14
CA PHE A 606 1.81 -8.04 31.78
C PHE A 606 2.95 -9.07 31.71
N PRO A 607 2.99 -9.91 30.66
CA PRO A 607 4.09 -10.86 30.50
C PRO A 607 5.43 -10.16 30.28
N VAL A 608 6.49 -10.83 30.73
CA VAL A 608 7.88 -10.42 30.56
C VAL A 608 8.65 -11.50 29.81
N PHE A 609 9.49 -11.09 28.88
CA PHE A 609 10.36 -11.97 28.10
C PHE A 609 11.83 -11.71 28.46
N PHE A 610 12.62 -12.78 28.47
CA PHE A 610 14.07 -12.74 28.59
C PHE A 610 14.70 -13.48 27.42
N PHE A 611 15.73 -12.89 26.83
CA PHE A 611 16.46 -13.46 25.69
C PHE A 611 17.92 -13.73 26.10
N PRO A 612 18.22 -14.93 26.62
CA PRO A 612 19.58 -15.31 26.96
C PRO A 612 20.41 -15.61 25.70
N GLU A 613 21.75 -15.48 25.79
CA GLU A 613 22.65 -15.80 24.67
C GLU A 613 22.53 -17.27 24.24
N ALA A 614 22.34 -18.18 25.22
CA ALA A 614 22.16 -19.59 24.98
C ALA A 614 21.18 -20.21 25.97
N LEU A 615 20.38 -21.16 25.48
CA LEU A 615 19.52 -22.04 26.26
C LEU A 615 19.41 -23.38 25.52
N SER A 616 19.56 -24.49 26.24
CA SER A 616 19.56 -25.85 25.67
C SER A 616 18.26 -26.60 26.01
N PRO A 617 17.83 -27.57 25.17
CA PRO A 617 16.64 -28.39 25.47
C PRO A 617 16.69 -29.16 26.80
N GLY A 618 17.90 -29.44 27.31
CA GLY A 618 18.09 -30.12 28.60
C GLY A 618 18.10 -29.19 29.83
N ASP A 619 18.01 -27.87 29.64
CA ASP A 619 18.05 -26.92 30.76
C ASP A 619 16.73 -26.93 31.54
N SER A 620 16.81 -27.27 32.83
CA SER A 620 15.67 -27.16 33.75
C SER A 620 15.69 -25.79 34.43
N LEU A 621 14.70 -24.96 34.08
CA LEU A 621 14.49 -23.65 34.68
C LEU A 621 13.53 -23.67 35.87
N GLU A 622 12.85 -24.79 36.12
CA GLU A 622 11.89 -24.97 37.22
C GLU A 622 12.40 -24.54 38.60
N PRO A 623 13.67 -24.81 39.01
CA PRO A 623 14.17 -24.36 40.30
C PRO A 623 14.12 -22.84 40.50
N LEU A 624 14.20 -22.07 39.41
CA LEU A 624 14.18 -20.60 39.45
C LEU A 624 12.76 -20.03 39.70
N PHE A 625 11.73 -20.86 39.54
CA PHE A 625 10.33 -20.44 39.59
C PHE A 625 9.58 -20.96 40.82
N LYS A 626 10.24 -21.76 41.67
CA LYS A 626 9.60 -22.46 42.81
C LYS A 626 8.91 -21.53 43.81
N SER A 627 9.38 -20.28 43.95
CA SER A 627 8.75 -19.32 44.86
C SER A 627 7.38 -18.84 44.37
N GLY A 628 7.08 -18.96 43.08
CA GLY A 628 5.89 -18.37 42.46
C GLY A 628 5.91 -16.83 42.36
N ASP A 629 6.96 -16.18 42.88
CA ASP A 629 7.13 -14.73 42.89
C ASP A 629 7.83 -14.27 41.59
N LEU A 630 7.15 -13.42 40.81
CA LEU A 630 7.67 -12.88 39.55
C LEU A 630 8.98 -12.11 39.77
N ALA A 631 9.07 -11.25 40.79
CA ALA A 631 10.26 -10.42 41.01
C ALA A 631 11.48 -11.25 41.44
N ALA A 632 11.26 -12.36 42.16
CA ALA A 632 12.31 -13.32 42.47
C ALA A 632 12.78 -14.06 41.20
N ALA A 633 11.85 -14.50 40.35
CA ALA A 633 12.16 -15.18 39.10
C ALA A 633 12.92 -14.27 38.12
N GLU A 634 12.48 -13.02 37.95
CA GLU A 634 13.14 -12.03 37.07
C GLU A 634 14.59 -11.76 37.50
N ARG A 635 14.84 -11.58 38.80
CA ARG A 635 16.19 -11.41 39.35
C ARG A 635 17.06 -12.64 39.08
N ALA A 636 16.53 -13.84 39.37
CA ALA A 636 17.27 -15.08 39.19
C ALA A 636 17.64 -15.35 37.71
N ILE A 637 16.76 -15.00 36.77
CA ILE A 637 17.06 -15.11 35.33
C ILE A 637 18.14 -14.10 34.92
N THR A 638 17.99 -12.85 35.34
CA THR A 638 18.90 -11.76 34.98
C THR A 638 20.32 -12.05 35.46
N GLU A 639 20.47 -12.49 36.71
CA GLU A 639 21.77 -12.84 37.31
C GLU A 639 22.40 -14.07 36.66
N LYS A 640 21.59 -15.09 36.31
CA LYS A 640 22.11 -16.37 35.82
C LYS A 640 22.44 -16.36 34.33
N TYR A 641 21.68 -15.65 33.49
CA TYR A 641 21.77 -15.79 32.04
C TYR A 641 22.18 -14.52 31.28
N ALA A 642 22.45 -13.41 31.98
CA ALA A 642 22.78 -12.11 31.35
C ALA A 642 21.82 -11.75 30.20
N ALA A 643 20.53 -12.07 30.38
CA ALA A 643 19.54 -12.03 29.32
C ALA A 643 19.00 -10.60 29.09
N ALA A 644 18.78 -10.24 27.84
CA ALA A 644 18.04 -9.02 27.52
C ALA A 644 16.59 -9.18 27.97
N ARG A 645 16.10 -8.24 28.79
CA ARG A 645 14.71 -8.21 29.26
C ARG A 645 13.85 -7.37 28.31
N VAL A 646 12.67 -7.88 27.99
CA VAL A 646 11.62 -7.16 27.25
C VAL A 646 10.32 -7.25 28.05
N GLY A 647 9.96 -6.16 28.70
CA GLY A 647 8.67 -5.94 29.35
C GLY A 647 7.79 -4.96 28.57
N PHE A 648 6.57 -4.73 29.07
CA PHE A 648 5.63 -3.80 28.46
C PHE A 648 6.19 -2.37 28.35
N GLU A 649 6.93 -1.93 29.37
CA GLU A 649 7.57 -0.63 29.48
C GLU A 649 8.63 -0.38 28.40
N ASP A 650 9.31 -1.43 27.92
CA ASP A 650 10.38 -1.37 26.92
C ASP A 650 9.86 -1.15 25.49
N LEU A 651 8.55 -1.37 25.29
CA LEU A 651 7.87 -1.23 24.01
C LEU A 651 7.60 0.24 23.67
N THR A 652 7.71 0.56 22.38
CA THR A 652 7.24 1.83 21.80
C THR A 652 5.72 1.95 21.92
N HIS A 653 5.18 3.14 21.68
CA HIS A 653 3.74 3.38 21.81
C HIS A 653 2.88 2.48 20.90
N ASP A 654 3.33 2.27 19.67
CA ASP A 654 2.63 1.43 18.69
C ASP A 654 2.71 -0.05 19.09
N GLU A 655 3.88 -0.50 19.54
CA GLU A 655 4.09 -1.86 20.06
C GLU A 655 3.25 -2.12 21.31
N LYS A 656 3.12 -1.15 22.22
CA LYS A 656 2.24 -1.24 23.41
C LYS A 656 0.78 -1.43 23.01
N SER A 657 0.32 -0.73 21.99
CA SER A 657 -1.06 -0.86 21.50
C SER A 657 -1.31 -2.25 20.91
N ALA A 658 -0.40 -2.76 20.08
CA ALA A 658 -0.48 -4.12 19.54
C ALA A 658 -0.46 -5.18 20.67
N PHE A 659 0.39 -4.99 21.68
CA PHE A 659 0.46 -5.84 22.86
C PHE A 659 -0.87 -5.87 23.63
N LEU A 660 -1.46 -4.71 23.90
CA LEU A 660 -2.73 -4.61 24.63
C LEU A 660 -3.89 -5.26 23.86
N GLU A 661 -3.93 -5.13 22.54
CA GLU A 661 -4.95 -5.79 21.71
C GLU A 661 -4.89 -7.31 21.83
N LEU A 662 -3.70 -7.90 21.86
CA LEU A 662 -3.53 -9.34 22.04
C LEU A 662 -4.02 -9.80 23.42
N ILE A 663 -3.73 -9.03 24.47
CA ILE A 663 -4.20 -9.31 25.84
C ILE A 663 -5.73 -9.22 25.92
N VAL A 664 -6.33 -8.17 25.35
CA VAL A 664 -7.79 -8.01 25.34
C VAL A 664 -8.47 -9.14 24.58
N ALA A 665 -7.95 -9.54 23.42
CA ALA A 665 -8.49 -10.66 22.66
C ALA A 665 -8.44 -11.98 23.45
N GLU A 666 -7.34 -12.28 24.13
CA GLU A 666 -7.19 -13.47 24.98
C GLU A 666 -8.21 -13.47 26.14
N ILE A 667 -8.40 -12.33 26.79
CA ILE A 667 -9.40 -12.18 27.87
C ILE A 667 -10.81 -12.48 27.33
N LYS A 668 -11.19 -11.92 26.18
CA LYS A 668 -12.51 -12.14 25.57
C LYS A 668 -12.72 -13.60 25.21
N GLU A 669 -11.71 -14.24 24.61
CA GLU A 669 -11.77 -15.65 24.23
C GLU A 669 -11.95 -16.56 25.45
N LYS A 670 -11.12 -16.37 26.48
CA LYS A 670 -11.16 -17.13 27.74
C LYS A 670 -12.53 -17.04 28.42
N HIS A 671 -13.16 -15.87 28.40
CA HIS A 671 -14.44 -15.62 29.06
C HIS A 671 -15.66 -15.74 28.14
N SER A 672 -15.47 -16.19 26.89
CA SER A 672 -16.54 -16.29 25.89
C SER A 672 -17.75 -17.14 26.28
N PRO A 673 -17.64 -18.27 27.02
CA PRO A 673 -18.83 -19.03 27.43
C PRO A 673 -19.74 -18.24 28.37
N HIS A 674 -19.14 -17.39 29.22
CA HIS A 674 -19.87 -16.53 30.15
C HIS A 674 -20.56 -15.38 29.42
N LEU A 675 -19.86 -14.75 28.46
CA LEU A 675 -20.44 -13.70 27.61
C LEU A 675 -21.67 -14.23 26.84
N LEU A 676 -21.54 -15.42 26.24
CA LEU A 676 -22.65 -16.07 25.53
C LEU A 676 -23.80 -16.42 26.49
N LYS A 677 -23.51 -16.93 27.69
CA LYS A 677 -24.55 -17.28 28.66
C LYS A 677 -25.35 -16.05 29.11
N VAL A 678 -24.68 -14.93 29.42
CA VAL A 678 -25.36 -13.68 29.79
C VAL A 678 -26.24 -13.19 28.63
N LEU A 679 -25.73 -13.23 27.41
CA LEU A 679 -26.49 -12.85 26.23
C LEU A 679 -27.74 -13.73 26.03
N GLU A 680 -27.61 -15.05 26.17
CA GLU A 680 -28.73 -15.99 26.06
C GLU A 680 -29.83 -15.69 27.08
N ASP A 681 -29.47 -15.40 28.33
CA ASP A 681 -30.44 -15.09 29.38
C ASP A 681 -31.13 -13.74 29.11
N LEU A 682 -30.42 -12.76 28.55
CA LEU A 682 -31.01 -11.49 28.11
C LEU A 682 -31.97 -11.69 26.92
N LEU A 683 -31.56 -12.45 25.91
CA LEU A 683 -32.40 -12.77 24.74
C LEU A 683 -33.71 -13.44 25.17
N TYR A 684 -33.64 -14.38 26.12
CA TYR A 684 -34.82 -15.05 26.67
C TYR A 684 -35.86 -14.06 27.22
N ILE A 685 -35.43 -13.01 27.93
CA ILE A 685 -36.33 -11.99 28.48
C ILE A 685 -37.09 -11.28 27.35
N PHE A 686 -36.40 -10.85 26.29
CA PHE A 686 -37.05 -10.20 25.15
C PHE A 686 -37.95 -11.15 24.38
N GLU A 687 -37.51 -12.38 24.12
CA GLU A 687 -38.26 -13.41 23.40
C GLU A 687 -39.56 -13.81 24.12
N LYS A 688 -39.59 -13.72 25.46
CA LYS A 688 -40.79 -13.97 26.26
C LYS A 688 -41.71 -12.76 26.43
N ASN A 689 -41.32 -11.59 25.91
CA ASN A 689 -42.09 -10.34 26.05
C ASN A 689 -42.23 -9.57 24.72
N PRO A 690 -42.75 -10.19 23.63
CA PRO A 690 -42.72 -9.60 22.29
C PRO A 690 -43.63 -8.36 22.08
N GLY A 691 -44.60 -8.13 22.98
CA GLY A 691 -45.52 -6.99 22.92
C GLY A 691 -45.11 -5.78 23.78
N THR A 692 -44.05 -5.91 24.59
CA THR A 692 -43.61 -4.84 25.49
C THR A 692 -42.80 -3.80 24.71
N PRO A 693 -43.15 -2.50 24.78
CA PRO A 693 -42.37 -1.45 24.13
C PRO A 693 -40.92 -1.46 24.60
N LEU A 694 -39.97 -1.37 23.67
CA LEU A 694 -38.53 -1.38 23.99
C LEU A 694 -38.12 -0.26 24.97
N THR A 695 -38.87 0.83 25.02
CA THR A 695 -38.68 1.94 25.97
C THR A 695 -38.82 1.53 27.43
N VAL A 696 -39.62 0.50 27.73
CA VAL A 696 -39.74 -0.09 29.08
C VAL A 696 -38.48 -0.88 29.45
N PHE A 697 -37.79 -1.43 28.45
CA PHE A 697 -36.58 -2.22 28.62
C PHE A 697 -35.31 -1.46 28.26
N GLU A 698 -35.29 -0.12 28.30
CA GLU A 698 -34.15 0.65 27.78
C GLU A 698 -32.80 0.25 28.41
N THR A 699 -32.77 0.04 29.73
CA THR A 699 -31.56 -0.45 30.42
C THR A 699 -31.18 -1.87 30.01
N LEU A 700 -32.16 -2.76 29.86
CA LEU A 700 -31.94 -4.14 29.40
C LEU A 700 -31.50 -4.18 27.93
N LYS A 701 -32.03 -3.29 27.09
CA LYS A 701 -31.67 -3.12 25.69
C LYS A 701 -30.22 -2.66 25.57
N ARG A 702 -29.79 -1.69 26.38
CA ARG A 702 -28.37 -1.29 26.47
C ARG A 702 -27.47 -2.46 26.85
N SER A 703 -27.83 -3.22 27.88
CA SER A 703 -27.09 -4.41 28.28
C SER A 703 -27.05 -5.46 27.17
N LEU A 704 -28.19 -5.76 26.55
CA LEU A 704 -28.30 -6.69 25.42
C LEU A 704 -27.35 -6.26 24.29
N ASN A 705 -27.38 -4.99 23.89
CA ASN A 705 -26.51 -4.47 22.83
C ASN A 705 -25.02 -4.63 23.18
N THR A 706 -24.61 -4.32 24.41
CA THR A 706 -23.21 -4.48 24.86
C THR A 706 -22.77 -5.95 24.82
N TYR A 707 -23.53 -6.85 25.44
CA TYR A 707 -23.18 -8.28 25.47
C TYR A 707 -23.29 -8.93 24.08
N ALA A 708 -24.25 -8.48 23.25
CA ALA A 708 -24.37 -8.91 21.86
C ALA A 708 -23.13 -8.52 21.06
N TYR A 709 -22.63 -7.28 21.19
CA TYR A 709 -21.44 -6.84 20.49
C TYR A 709 -20.21 -7.69 20.86
N GLU A 710 -20.01 -7.92 22.16
CA GLU A 710 -18.88 -8.71 22.65
C GLU A 710 -18.97 -10.19 22.24
N ALA A 711 -20.14 -10.81 22.37
CA ALA A 711 -20.35 -12.20 21.98
C ALA A 711 -20.23 -12.41 20.45
N LEU A 712 -20.81 -11.49 19.66
CA LEU A 712 -20.67 -11.52 18.20
C LEU A 712 -19.21 -11.30 17.78
N GLY A 713 -18.46 -10.46 18.48
CA GLY A 713 -17.02 -10.28 18.27
C GLY A 713 -16.26 -11.60 18.37
N VAL A 714 -16.51 -12.37 19.44
CA VAL A 714 -15.87 -13.68 19.61
C VAL A 714 -16.31 -14.69 18.54
N LEU A 715 -17.61 -14.79 18.26
CA LEU A 715 -18.13 -15.71 17.23
C LEU A 715 -17.62 -15.35 15.83
N PHE A 716 -17.46 -14.06 15.54
CA PHE A 716 -16.92 -13.60 14.27
C PHE A 716 -15.44 -13.97 14.12
N GLU A 717 -14.65 -13.88 15.19
CA GLU A 717 -13.28 -14.39 15.19
C GLU A 717 -13.20 -15.91 15.06
N GLU A 718 -14.15 -16.67 15.61
CA GLU A 718 -14.26 -18.13 15.40
C GLU A 718 -14.47 -18.44 13.91
N VAL A 719 -15.38 -17.73 13.24
CA VAL A 719 -15.61 -17.84 11.79
C VAL A 719 -14.35 -17.53 10.99
N LEU A 720 -13.55 -16.55 11.40
CA LEU A 720 -12.31 -16.19 10.71
C LEU A 720 -11.21 -17.25 10.80
N ARG A 721 -11.17 -18.02 11.89
CA ARG A 721 -10.18 -19.10 12.07
C ARG A 721 -10.51 -20.28 11.17
N ASP A 722 -11.80 -20.60 11.03
CA ASP A 722 -12.27 -21.65 10.16
C ASP A 722 -13.70 -21.37 9.69
N ILE A 723 -13.84 -20.99 8.41
CA ILE A 723 -15.13 -20.77 7.77
C ILE A 723 -15.78 -22.14 7.51
N THR A 724 -16.36 -22.69 8.58
CA THR A 724 -17.17 -23.90 8.55
C THR A 724 -18.65 -23.56 8.67
N GLY A 725 -19.48 -24.42 8.09
CA GLY A 725 -20.93 -24.37 8.30
C GLY A 725 -21.33 -24.26 9.78
N THR A 726 -20.61 -24.85 10.73
CA THR A 726 -20.99 -24.80 12.16
C THR A 726 -20.81 -23.40 12.75
N ALA A 727 -19.63 -22.79 12.61
CA ALA A 727 -19.36 -21.45 13.13
C ALA A 727 -20.25 -20.40 12.46
N VAL A 728 -20.39 -20.48 11.13
CA VAL A 728 -21.26 -19.58 10.34
C VAL A 728 -22.73 -19.74 10.75
N LYS A 729 -23.22 -20.98 10.97
CA LYS A 729 -24.59 -21.22 11.45
C LYS A 729 -24.84 -20.68 12.86
N ARG A 730 -23.87 -20.77 13.77
CA ARG A 730 -23.97 -20.17 15.11
C ARG A 730 -24.07 -18.65 15.04
N LEU A 731 -23.18 -18.01 14.28
CA LEU A 731 -23.21 -16.56 14.04
C LEU A 731 -24.54 -16.13 13.40
N TYR A 732 -24.99 -16.84 12.38
CA TYR A 732 -26.28 -16.60 11.73
C TYR A 732 -27.47 -16.73 12.68
N SER A 733 -27.55 -17.82 13.44
CA SER A 733 -28.63 -18.08 14.39
C SER A 733 -28.76 -16.94 15.41
N LEU A 734 -27.64 -16.52 15.99
CA LEU A 734 -27.62 -15.40 16.94
C LEU A 734 -28.03 -14.09 16.26
N SER A 735 -27.50 -13.80 15.06
CA SER A 735 -27.85 -12.58 14.33
C SER A 735 -29.34 -12.48 14.00
N LYS A 736 -29.97 -13.60 13.64
CA LYS A 736 -31.40 -13.68 13.34
C LYS A 736 -32.23 -13.39 14.58
N ARG A 737 -31.87 -13.94 15.75
CA ARG A 737 -32.56 -13.70 17.02
C ARG A 737 -32.45 -12.24 17.45
N LEU A 738 -31.26 -11.65 17.36
CA LEU A 738 -31.05 -10.23 17.66
C LEU A 738 -31.88 -9.32 16.75
N SER A 739 -31.90 -9.59 15.44
CA SER A 739 -32.69 -8.82 14.48
C SER A 739 -34.20 -8.90 14.75
N ALA A 740 -34.70 -10.05 15.25
CA ALA A 740 -36.11 -10.24 15.58
C ALA A 740 -36.60 -9.35 16.74
N ILE A 741 -35.71 -8.94 17.64
CA ILE A 741 -36.02 -8.02 18.77
C ILE A 741 -36.24 -6.58 18.27
N LYS A 742 -35.84 -6.27 17.03
CA LYS A 742 -36.01 -4.95 16.39
C LYS A 742 -35.35 -3.80 17.16
N THR A 743 -34.20 -4.06 17.77
CA THR A 743 -33.36 -3.00 18.34
C THR A 743 -32.68 -2.18 17.24
N ASP A 744 -32.05 -1.08 17.64
CA ASP A 744 -31.13 -0.26 16.85
C ASP A 744 -29.69 -0.83 16.85
N PHE A 745 -29.53 -2.10 17.23
CA PHE A 745 -28.22 -2.74 17.32
C PHE A 745 -27.51 -2.78 15.97
N GLU A 746 -26.23 -2.42 15.99
CA GLU A 746 -25.32 -2.51 14.86
C GLU A 746 -24.06 -3.26 15.31
N PHE A 747 -23.66 -4.26 14.52
CA PHE A 747 -22.38 -4.94 14.70
C PHE A 747 -21.40 -4.46 13.64
N SER A 748 -20.36 -3.77 14.07
CA SER A 748 -19.32 -3.24 13.20
C SER A 748 -17.96 -3.89 13.55
N PRO A 749 -17.74 -5.15 13.11
CA PRO A 749 -16.45 -5.80 13.29
C PRO A 749 -15.36 -5.00 12.57
N ALA A 750 -14.11 -5.13 13.05
CA ALA A 750 -12.99 -4.38 12.49
C ALA A 750 -12.97 -4.50 10.94
N PRO A 751 -12.81 -3.40 10.19
CA PRO A 751 -12.97 -3.43 8.73
C PRO A 751 -12.08 -4.46 8.03
N SER A 752 -10.84 -4.62 8.49
CA SER A 752 -9.91 -5.63 7.94
C SER A 752 -10.34 -7.06 8.20
N LEU A 753 -11.00 -7.33 9.32
CA LEU A 753 -11.59 -8.63 9.64
C LEU A 753 -12.84 -8.90 8.78
N SER A 754 -13.68 -7.88 8.56
CA SER A 754 -14.82 -7.96 7.63
C SER A 754 -14.39 -8.31 6.21
N ALA A 755 -13.34 -7.64 5.73
CA ALA A 755 -12.75 -7.91 4.43
C ALA A 755 -12.19 -9.34 4.34
N ALA A 756 -11.38 -9.76 5.31
CA ALA A 756 -10.77 -11.08 5.33
C ALA A 756 -11.82 -12.21 5.32
N CYS A 757 -12.86 -12.08 6.15
CA CYS A 757 -13.98 -13.02 6.20
C CYS A 757 -14.67 -13.14 4.84
N SER A 758 -15.02 -12.00 4.24
CA SER A 758 -15.71 -11.95 2.95
C SER A 758 -14.86 -12.55 1.83
N ILE A 759 -13.61 -12.09 1.69
CA ILE A 759 -12.68 -12.53 0.64
C ILE A 759 -12.47 -14.03 0.75
N SER A 760 -12.18 -14.56 1.95
CA SER A 760 -11.96 -15.98 2.14
C SER A 760 -13.19 -16.83 1.81
N ALA A 761 -14.40 -16.37 2.19
CA ALA A 761 -15.64 -17.09 1.85
C ALA A 761 -15.92 -17.08 0.34
N LEU A 762 -15.70 -15.93 -0.31
CA LEU A 762 -15.90 -15.75 -1.75
C LEU A 762 -14.89 -16.56 -2.58
N GLU A 763 -13.61 -16.55 -2.20
CA GLU A 763 -12.56 -17.34 -2.86
C GLU A 763 -12.83 -18.84 -2.76
N LYS A 764 -13.29 -19.31 -1.59
CA LYS A 764 -13.70 -20.70 -1.39
C LYS A 764 -14.84 -21.09 -2.35
N ALA A 765 -15.87 -20.24 -2.48
CA ALA A 765 -17.00 -20.48 -3.38
C ALA A 765 -16.64 -20.37 -4.87
N LEU A 766 -15.73 -19.48 -5.25
CA LEU A 766 -15.24 -19.35 -6.63
C LEU A 766 -14.36 -20.54 -7.02
N LYS A 767 -13.48 -21.00 -6.13
CA LYS A 767 -12.58 -22.13 -6.39
C LYS A 767 -13.32 -23.46 -6.43
N ASP A 768 -14.32 -23.63 -5.56
CA ASP A 768 -15.16 -24.83 -5.47
C ASP A 768 -16.64 -24.43 -5.41
N PRO A 769 -17.29 -24.22 -6.58
CA PRO A 769 -18.72 -23.94 -6.63
C PRO A 769 -19.53 -25.14 -6.13
N SER A 770 -20.04 -25.06 -4.92
CA SER A 770 -20.84 -26.11 -4.29
C SER A 770 -22.00 -25.54 -3.48
N SER A 771 -23.06 -26.34 -3.27
CA SER A 771 -24.21 -25.95 -2.45
C SER A 771 -23.79 -25.54 -1.04
N LYS A 772 -22.79 -26.22 -0.47
CA LYS A 772 -22.24 -25.92 0.85
C LYS A 772 -21.61 -24.53 0.90
N ASN A 773 -20.71 -24.22 -0.05
CA ASN A 773 -20.00 -22.93 -0.04
C ASN A 773 -20.96 -21.75 -0.34
N LEU A 774 -21.97 -21.96 -1.20
CA LEU A 774 -23.01 -20.95 -1.44
C LEU A 774 -23.96 -20.77 -0.25
N GLU A 775 -24.29 -21.83 0.48
CA GLU A 775 -25.03 -21.74 1.75
C GLU A 775 -24.25 -20.90 2.77
N GLU A 776 -22.95 -21.15 2.94
CA GLU A 776 -22.09 -20.38 3.85
C GLU A 776 -22.08 -18.88 3.47
N LEU A 777 -21.95 -18.54 2.17
CA LEU A 777 -22.06 -17.16 1.69
C LEU A 777 -23.43 -16.54 1.96
N LEU A 778 -24.50 -17.29 1.75
CA LEU A 778 -25.86 -16.81 1.96
C LEU A 778 -26.12 -16.51 3.44
N LEU A 779 -25.63 -17.37 4.33
CA LEU A 779 -25.72 -17.16 5.77
C LEU A 779 -24.94 -15.91 6.18
N LEU A 780 -23.70 -15.74 5.70
CA LEU A 780 -22.90 -14.53 5.97
C LEU A 780 -23.57 -13.27 5.43
N LEU A 781 -24.14 -13.31 4.23
CA LEU A 781 -24.87 -12.19 3.63
C LEU A 781 -26.10 -11.82 4.46
N LYS A 782 -26.91 -12.80 4.87
CA LYS A 782 -28.07 -12.58 5.75
C LYS A 782 -27.63 -12.05 7.12
N THR A 783 -26.54 -12.57 7.69
CA THR A 783 -25.95 -12.06 8.94
C THR A 783 -25.53 -10.60 8.81
N ALA A 784 -24.84 -10.24 7.73
CA ALA A 784 -24.43 -8.86 7.50
C ALA A 784 -25.64 -7.90 7.48
N ARG A 785 -26.74 -8.32 6.86
CA ARG A 785 -28.01 -7.57 6.85
C ARG A 785 -28.65 -7.47 8.22
N PHE A 786 -28.82 -8.62 8.91
CA PHE A 786 -29.47 -8.68 10.22
C PHE A 786 -28.77 -7.82 11.27
N LEU A 787 -27.44 -7.76 11.20
CA LEU A 787 -26.62 -7.00 12.13
C LEU A 787 -26.27 -5.59 11.65
N ARG A 788 -26.73 -5.18 10.46
CA ARG A 788 -26.34 -3.92 9.80
C ARG A 788 -24.82 -3.76 9.69
N ALA A 789 -24.09 -4.86 9.50
CA ALA A 789 -22.64 -4.88 9.41
C ALA A 789 -22.19 -4.36 8.04
N GLY A 790 -22.10 -3.04 7.90
CA GLY A 790 -21.88 -2.35 6.62
C GLY A 790 -20.61 -2.77 5.88
N GLU A 791 -19.50 -2.93 6.61
CA GLU A 791 -18.22 -3.35 6.02
C GLU A 791 -18.27 -4.79 5.49
N LEU A 792 -18.86 -5.71 6.25
CA LEU A 792 -19.05 -7.10 5.82
C LEU A 792 -19.95 -7.16 4.58
N LEU A 793 -21.07 -6.43 4.59
CA LEU A 793 -21.99 -6.36 3.46
C LEU A 793 -21.31 -5.78 2.21
N PHE A 794 -20.53 -4.72 2.35
CA PHE A 794 -19.81 -4.08 1.24
C PHE A 794 -18.89 -5.08 0.51
N HIS A 795 -18.07 -5.82 1.25
CA HIS A 795 -17.14 -6.78 0.67
C HIS A 795 -17.84 -7.99 0.04
N LEU A 796 -18.89 -8.53 0.71
CA LEU A 796 -19.71 -9.61 0.16
C LEU A 796 -20.38 -9.19 -1.15
N GLN A 797 -20.99 -8.00 -1.22
CA GLN A 797 -21.63 -7.49 -2.43
C GLN A 797 -20.63 -7.35 -3.58
N ASN A 798 -19.46 -6.76 -3.35
CA ASN A 798 -18.46 -6.60 -4.40
C ASN A 798 -18.01 -7.96 -4.96
N GLY A 799 -17.73 -8.95 -4.10
CA GLY A 799 -17.34 -10.27 -4.59
C GLY A 799 -18.48 -11.07 -5.24
N LEU A 800 -19.70 -10.98 -4.72
CA LEU A 800 -20.88 -11.61 -5.33
C LEU A 800 -21.13 -11.08 -6.74
N SER A 801 -20.85 -9.81 -7.00
CA SER A 801 -20.95 -9.28 -8.36
C SER A 801 -20.05 -10.02 -9.35
N GLY A 802 -18.85 -10.45 -8.92
CA GLY A 802 -17.94 -11.26 -9.71
C GLY A 802 -18.51 -12.65 -10.00
N ILE A 803 -19.06 -13.31 -8.98
CA ILE A 803 -19.75 -14.61 -9.14
C ILE A 803 -20.92 -14.49 -10.11
N PHE A 804 -21.75 -13.44 -9.99
CA PHE A 804 -22.89 -13.24 -10.88
C PHE A 804 -22.47 -12.96 -12.32
N ILE A 805 -21.38 -12.20 -12.52
CA ILE A 805 -20.79 -11.99 -13.85
C ILE A 805 -20.29 -13.32 -14.43
N GLU A 806 -19.59 -14.14 -13.66
CA GLU A 806 -19.11 -15.45 -14.13
C GLU A 806 -20.26 -16.42 -14.43
N ALA A 807 -21.30 -16.44 -13.59
CA ALA A 807 -22.50 -17.26 -13.83
C ALA A 807 -23.26 -16.88 -15.11
N LYS A 808 -23.06 -15.65 -15.64
CA LYS A 808 -23.61 -15.29 -16.96
C LYS A 808 -22.97 -16.10 -18.08
N THR A 809 -21.71 -16.45 -17.98
CA THR A 809 -20.94 -17.05 -19.09
C THR A 809 -20.55 -18.51 -18.83
N ASP A 810 -20.43 -18.93 -17.58
CA ASP A 810 -19.95 -20.24 -17.20
C ASP A 810 -21.09 -21.20 -16.78
N SER A 811 -21.22 -22.31 -17.51
CA SER A 811 -22.24 -23.33 -17.29
C SER A 811 -22.04 -24.16 -16.01
N ARG A 812 -20.87 -24.09 -15.35
CA ARG A 812 -20.61 -24.82 -14.09
C ARG A 812 -21.56 -24.41 -12.96
N TRP A 813 -22.16 -23.24 -13.07
CA TRP A 813 -23.10 -22.67 -12.10
C TRP A 813 -24.53 -23.20 -12.25
N ALA A 814 -24.86 -23.90 -13.35
CA ALA A 814 -26.21 -24.39 -13.62
C ALA A 814 -26.82 -25.28 -12.52
N PRO A 815 -26.09 -26.26 -11.92
CA PRO A 815 -26.62 -27.08 -10.82
C PRO A 815 -26.92 -26.29 -9.53
N LEU A 816 -26.46 -25.04 -9.45
CA LEU A 816 -26.54 -24.17 -8.27
C LEU A 816 -27.48 -22.98 -8.49
N ALA A 817 -28.30 -23.00 -9.55
CA ALA A 817 -29.14 -21.88 -9.96
C ALA A 817 -30.08 -21.39 -8.84
N SER A 818 -30.66 -22.30 -8.05
CA SER A 818 -31.55 -21.93 -6.94
C SER A 818 -30.81 -21.19 -5.83
N GLN A 819 -29.61 -21.64 -5.47
CA GLN A 819 -28.79 -21.00 -4.44
C GLN A 819 -28.28 -19.63 -4.92
N LEU A 820 -27.91 -19.53 -6.20
CA LEU A 820 -27.53 -18.26 -6.83
C LEU A 820 -28.69 -17.26 -6.84
N LYS A 821 -29.92 -17.72 -7.09
CA LYS A 821 -31.12 -16.88 -7.02
C LYS A 821 -31.32 -16.33 -5.62
N GLU A 822 -31.22 -17.16 -4.58
CA GLU A 822 -31.32 -16.69 -3.19
C GLU A 822 -30.23 -15.67 -2.83
N LEU A 823 -28.99 -15.91 -3.24
CA LEU A 823 -27.90 -14.96 -3.04
C LEU A 823 -28.18 -13.63 -3.74
N TYR A 824 -28.63 -13.67 -4.99
CA TYR A 824 -28.96 -12.48 -5.77
C TYR A 824 -30.07 -11.66 -5.11
N GLU A 825 -31.17 -12.30 -4.71
CA GLU A 825 -32.29 -11.66 -4.02
C GLU A 825 -31.89 -11.00 -2.68
N ASN A 826 -30.88 -11.54 -2.00
CA ASN A 826 -30.37 -10.98 -0.73
C ASN A 826 -29.21 -9.99 -0.92
N SER A 827 -28.67 -9.83 -2.14
CA SER A 827 -27.45 -9.05 -2.40
C SER A 827 -27.66 -7.54 -2.54
N GLU A 828 -28.88 -7.09 -2.84
CA GLU A 828 -29.19 -5.70 -3.26
C GLU A 828 -28.42 -5.22 -4.51
N LEU A 829 -27.87 -6.16 -5.29
CA LEU A 829 -27.34 -5.90 -6.62
C LEU A 829 -28.44 -6.04 -7.65
N VAL A 830 -28.47 -5.12 -8.61
CA VAL A 830 -29.34 -5.19 -9.77
C VAL A 830 -28.45 -5.37 -10.99
N ILE A 831 -28.52 -6.54 -11.60
CA ILE A 831 -27.73 -6.86 -12.79
C ILE A 831 -28.67 -7.04 -13.96
N GLU A 832 -28.44 -6.25 -15.02
CA GLU A 832 -29.27 -6.27 -16.22
C GLU A 832 -29.39 -7.70 -16.78
N ARG A 833 -30.66 -8.12 -17.02
CA ARG A 833 -31.07 -9.43 -17.55
C ARG A 833 -30.60 -10.66 -16.75
N PHE A 834 -30.16 -10.50 -15.50
CA PHE A 834 -29.66 -11.64 -14.73
C PHE A 834 -30.75 -12.64 -14.32
N ASN A 835 -31.97 -12.18 -14.04
CA ASN A 835 -33.10 -13.07 -13.74
C ASN A 835 -33.39 -14.05 -14.89
N PHE A 836 -33.39 -13.56 -16.13
CA PHE A 836 -33.57 -14.41 -17.31
C PHE A 836 -32.46 -15.47 -17.40
N ARG A 837 -31.22 -15.08 -17.09
CA ARG A 837 -30.10 -16.03 -17.04
C ARG A 837 -30.23 -17.07 -15.93
N LEU A 838 -30.76 -16.70 -14.76
CA LEU A 838 -31.03 -17.67 -13.69
C LEU A 838 -32.08 -18.71 -14.12
N GLU A 839 -33.12 -18.28 -14.83
CA GLU A 839 -34.13 -19.19 -15.41
C GLU A 839 -33.51 -20.15 -16.44
N GLU A 840 -32.65 -19.66 -17.34
CA GLU A 840 -31.90 -20.52 -18.28
C GLU A 840 -31.02 -21.55 -17.57
N LEU A 841 -30.28 -21.11 -16.53
CA LEU A 841 -29.41 -21.97 -15.75
C LEU A 841 -30.23 -23.07 -15.05
N GLN A 842 -31.36 -22.72 -14.44
CA GLN A 842 -32.26 -23.66 -13.79
C GLN A 842 -32.80 -24.71 -14.79
N ALA A 843 -33.29 -24.28 -15.95
CA ALA A 843 -33.77 -25.18 -17.00
C ALA A 843 -32.68 -26.07 -17.61
N SER A 844 -31.41 -25.67 -17.53
CA SER A 844 -30.26 -26.47 -18.00
C SER A 844 -29.73 -27.45 -16.94
N GLY A 845 -29.87 -27.11 -15.65
CA GLY A 845 -29.52 -27.97 -14.54
C GLY A 845 -30.47 -29.18 -14.42
N GLU A 846 -31.78 -28.94 -14.55
CA GLU A 846 -32.82 -29.99 -14.50
C GLU A 846 -32.61 -31.05 -15.61
N ARG A 847 -32.27 -30.62 -16.84
CA ARG A 847 -31.98 -31.52 -17.98
C ARG A 847 -30.73 -32.40 -17.81
N LYS A 848 -29.75 -31.99 -16.99
CA LYS A 848 -28.53 -32.78 -16.70
C LYS A 848 -28.74 -33.78 -15.55
N VAL A 849 -29.77 -33.60 -14.73
CA VAL A 849 -30.14 -34.54 -13.66
C VAL A 849 -30.97 -35.69 -14.24
N ASP A 850 -31.82 -35.43 -15.23
CA ASP A 850 -32.63 -36.48 -15.91
C ASP A 850 -31.84 -37.37 -16.90
N SER A 851 -30.57 -37.08 -17.16
CA SER A 851 -29.70 -37.84 -18.10
C SER A 851 -28.58 -38.64 -17.42
N ARG A 852 -28.62 -38.76 -16.09
CA ARG A 852 -27.79 -39.65 -15.28
C ARG A 852 -28.67 -40.61 -14.49
#